data_AF-A0A1R3RXF7-F1
#
_entry.id   AF-A0A1R3RXF7-F1
#
_cell.length_a   1.000
_cell.length_b   1.000
_cell.length_c   1.000
_cell.angle_alpha   90.00
_cell.angle_beta   90.00
_cell.angle_gamma   90.00
#
_symmetry.space_group_name_H-M   'P 1'
#
loop_
_entity.id
_entity.type
_entity.pdbx_description
1 polymer ?
#
loop_
_entity_poly.entity_id
_entity_poly.type
_entity_poly.pdbx_seq_one_letter_code
_entity_poly.pdbx_strand_id
1 'polypeptide(L)'
;MGFFGKRDASIDTTGNVDAIVEAPGSDPEKQHVAHHEEPHTALPRVPRTVAIDPAVEARLVRKLDLRVPTLLGFLYLLSLLDRSNIGNAKIAGMEEDLHLTGSRYTWLLTIFYISYTLFEFLALMWKIMPPHRWAAITVMTWGIVATCQAATQSWGGMMALRFLLGMSEAAFGPGSPYLLSFFYSRQELGLRCGMFLSAAPLANCFAGALAYGITSGHAKIANWRLLFIVEGSPSLLAAFLAWFYLPDHPASARFLTEEEKAVARARSLRRSGESERVTGINWKELWQTLWDAKAWLTALMYFSCNVSFSSLPVFLPTILEDMGFTSINAQGLTAPPFFASFLVTIATTWLADRVQQRGLVIALFSLIGAIGYVLLATCTSVGVRYFGVFLAAVGVFPSIANILPWVLNNQGSDSRRGMGIVILNIIGQCGPFLGTNVFPSSDAPRYIRGQSICAAFMFFTVVLALSLRTLLVWENRRLDKHNGIRFSITNLSPSSARTMPIIFQDRAGISLYDAQFTNPEGTRGPIPPDITDQVVDRLAQFQITCADFQVPRENIYVLATEATRTAPNSEEFRARIKEGTGWDVTLLSKEDEGRIGALGIASSSASVAGIAMDLGGGSTQITWVMERDGEVTTSPKGSFSFPYGAAALMKRLEKGKKAVGELKEEMTRGFRDAYRQLEVPEELLEMTRSRGRFDLYLCGGGFRGWGYVLMKQSKVDPYPIPIINGFRVKREDFHDTVSVLDVVSDPDEKIFGVSKRRASQIPAVAVLVNVIMDALPAITHIQFCQGGVREGYLFDRLPSEVRAQDPLLAATLPYAPPSVDVIRELLQSALPTAPSPIGTFHPPPSFTSNLVAAIANLLYAHSQVPRESRSAAALHSTTTGILASTNCLSHVERALIGLVLCERWTGDLAPMDQAYHRQLTRCLSAQEVWWCQYLGRVAVIVGDVYPAGRVAETHWRIRFETEWESIVKKKEACDLLRLKVRRNDVAVGATSVLQDILQERAEKVEKAGKRKNWVHEYGVRVGVSIY
;
A
#
# COMPACT_ATOMS: atom_id res chain seq x y z
N MET A 1 18.86 34.72 21.54
CA MET A 1 18.94 36.09 20.99
C MET A 1 17.77 36.29 20.05
N GLY A 2 16.79 37.10 20.44
CA GLY A 2 15.61 37.43 19.65
C GLY A 2 15.40 38.95 19.64
N PHE A 3 15.27 39.51 18.45
CA PHE A 3 15.11 40.93 18.08
C PHE A 3 14.52 40.84 16.64
N PHE A 4 13.44 41.48 16.19
CA PHE A 4 12.70 42.72 16.44
C PHE A 4 11.21 42.43 16.12
N GLY A 5 10.17 43.18 16.51
CA GLY A 5 10.04 44.61 16.80
C GLY A 5 9.13 45.28 15.75
N LYS A 6 7.90 45.62 16.16
CA LYS A 6 6.84 46.34 15.41
C LYS A 6 7.29 47.69 14.83
N ARG A 7 6.62 48.17 13.77
CA ARG A 7 5.77 49.40 13.78
C ARG A 7 5.09 49.70 12.44
N ASP A 8 3.91 50.29 12.59
CA ASP A 8 2.91 50.71 11.61
C ASP A 8 3.30 51.93 10.75
N ALA A 9 2.67 52.07 9.58
CA ALA A 9 2.23 53.37 9.03
C ALA A 9 1.15 53.16 7.94
N SER A 10 0.09 53.96 8.07
CA SER A 10 -1.14 54.06 7.26
C SER A 10 -1.10 55.21 6.25
N ILE A 11 -2.17 55.36 5.43
CA ILE A 11 -2.61 56.56 4.61
C ILE A 11 -2.10 56.55 3.15
N ASP A 12 -2.83 56.80 2.05
CA ASP A 12 -4.25 57.06 1.76
C ASP A 12 -4.56 56.89 0.23
N THR A 13 -5.84 56.59 -0.05
CA THR A 13 -6.80 57.06 -1.09
C THR A 13 -6.51 57.29 -2.60
N THR A 14 -7.53 56.87 -3.39
CA THR A 14 -8.16 57.47 -4.60
C THR A 14 -7.54 57.35 -6.00
N GLY A 15 -8.40 57.05 -6.99
CA GLY A 15 -8.29 57.58 -8.36
C GLY A 15 -8.53 56.60 -9.52
N ASN A 16 -9.59 56.86 -10.29
CA ASN A 16 -10.10 56.11 -11.46
C ASN A 16 -9.25 56.24 -12.75
N VAL A 17 -9.31 55.17 -13.58
CA VAL A 17 -9.58 55.09 -15.04
C VAL A 17 -8.82 56.04 -16.00
N ASP A 18 -7.98 55.50 -16.89
CA ASP A 18 -8.17 55.54 -18.36
C ASP A 18 -7.12 54.75 -19.16
N ALA A 19 -7.50 54.43 -20.40
CA ALA A 19 -7.08 53.33 -21.25
C ALA A 19 -5.87 53.57 -22.19
N ILE A 20 -5.60 52.53 -23.01
CA ILE A 20 -4.84 52.45 -24.28
C ILE A 20 -3.31 52.27 -24.04
N VAL A 21 -2.60 51.25 -24.54
CA VAL A 21 -2.22 50.99 -25.95
C VAL A 21 -1.71 49.54 -26.10
N GLU A 22 -2.27 48.80 -27.05
CA GLU A 22 -1.63 47.63 -27.67
C GLU A 22 -0.45 48.09 -28.54
N ALA A 23 0.71 47.45 -28.38
CA ALA A 23 1.80 47.47 -29.37
C ALA A 23 2.55 46.11 -29.36
N PRO A 24 3.16 45.72 -30.49
CA PRO A 24 3.24 44.34 -30.91
C PRO A 24 4.64 43.71 -30.79
N GLY A 25 4.68 42.38 -30.85
CA GLY A 25 5.60 41.65 -31.72
C GLY A 25 7.09 41.54 -31.34
N SER A 26 7.48 40.28 -31.10
CA SER A 26 8.78 39.65 -31.36
C SER A 26 9.98 40.04 -30.50
N ASP A 27 10.32 39.14 -29.57
CA ASP A 27 11.69 38.85 -29.18
C ASP A 27 11.99 37.36 -29.50
N PRO A 28 12.83 37.05 -30.50
CA PRO A 28 13.00 35.70 -31.04
C PRO A 28 14.16 34.96 -30.36
N GLU A 29 14.03 34.55 -29.09
CA GLU A 29 15.10 33.72 -28.47
C GLU A 29 14.65 32.73 -27.38
N LYS A 30 13.37 32.35 -27.35
CA LYS A 30 12.89 31.19 -26.58
C LYS A 30 11.93 30.32 -27.38
N GLN A 31 12.39 29.81 -28.51
CA GLN A 31 11.81 28.59 -29.07
C GLN A 31 12.37 27.40 -28.29
N HIS A 32 11.52 26.81 -27.44
CA HIS A 32 11.71 25.43 -27.01
C HIS A 32 11.82 24.56 -28.27
N VAL A 33 13.02 24.08 -28.54
CA VAL A 33 13.27 23.05 -29.55
C VAL A 33 12.43 21.85 -29.16
N ALA A 34 11.38 21.62 -29.94
CA ALA A 34 10.67 20.35 -29.94
C ALA A 34 11.68 19.28 -30.36
N HIS A 35 12.08 18.43 -29.43
CA HIS A 35 12.76 17.20 -29.78
C HIS A 35 11.77 16.34 -30.57
N HIS A 36 11.94 16.35 -31.90
CA HIS A 36 11.47 15.28 -32.76
C HIS A 36 12.21 14.00 -32.36
N GLU A 37 11.56 13.14 -31.57
CA GLU A 37 11.97 11.74 -31.48
C GLU A 37 11.45 11.02 -32.73
N GLU A 38 12.38 10.67 -33.62
CA GLU A 38 12.14 9.66 -34.65
C GLU A 38 11.83 8.31 -33.99
N PRO A 39 10.96 7.48 -34.61
CA PRO A 39 10.53 6.22 -34.04
C PRO A 39 11.67 5.19 -34.15
N HIS A 40 12.54 5.14 -33.15
CA HIS A 40 13.44 4.01 -32.96
C HIS A 40 12.60 2.76 -32.62
N THR A 41 12.43 1.90 -33.64
CA THR A 41 12.20 0.45 -33.55
C THR A 41 11.60 -0.02 -32.22
N ALA A 42 10.26 -0.01 -32.16
CA ALA A 42 9.50 -0.61 -31.08
C ALA A 42 9.90 -2.08 -30.90
N LEU A 43 10.70 -2.35 -29.87
CA LEU A 43 10.85 -3.68 -29.32
C LEU A 43 9.45 -4.18 -28.88
N PRO A 44 9.13 -5.46 -29.07
CA PRO A 44 7.81 -6.00 -28.74
C PRO A 44 7.46 -5.72 -27.27
N ARG A 45 6.32 -5.07 -27.04
CA ARG A 45 5.72 -4.89 -25.70
C ARG A 45 5.51 -6.28 -25.10
N VAL A 46 6.35 -6.66 -24.15
CA VAL A 46 6.19 -7.91 -23.40
C VAL A 46 4.89 -7.80 -22.58
N PRO A 47 3.99 -8.80 -22.62
CA PRO A 47 2.78 -8.82 -21.79
C PRO A 47 3.14 -8.66 -20.30
N ARG A 48 2.36 -7.86 -19.56
CA ARG A 48 2.51 -7.67 -18.10
C ARG A 48 2.30 -8.95 -17.28
N THR A 49 1.89 -10.03 -17.94
CA THR A 49 1.52 -11.34 -17.39
C THR A 49 2.52 -12.41 -17.84
N VAL A 50 3.70 -12.46 -17.22
CA VAL A 50 4.53 -13.67 -17.29
C VAL A 50 4.32 -14.42 -15.98
N ALA A 51 3.57 -15.53 -16.03
CA ALA A 51 3.60 -16.52 -14.96
C ALA A 51 5.05 -16.99 -14.82
N ILE A 52 5.74 -16.54 -13.76
CA ILE A 52 7.13 -16.87 -13.54
C ILE A 52 7.21 -18.35 -13.17
N ASP A 53 7.84 -19.17 -14.00
CA ASP A 53 8.15 -20.56 -13.65
C ASP A 53 9.09 -20.57 -12.43
N PRO A 54 8.68 -21.19 -11.29
CA PRO A 54 9.53 -21.29 -10.10
C PRO A 54 10.90 -21.93 -10.35
N ALA A 55 11.01 -22.82 -11.34
CA ALA A 55 12.28 -23.45 -11.70
C ALA A 55 13.23 -22.47 -12.40
N VAL A 56 12.71 -21.58 -13.24
CA VAL A 56 13.46 -20.53 -13.92
C VAL A 56 13.85 -19.43 -12.93
N GLU A 57 12.95 -19.07 -12.00
CA GLU A 57 13.25 -18.13 -10.92
C GLU A 57 14.37 -18.62 -10.01
N ALA A 58 14.31 -19.89 -9.56
CA ALA A 58 15.36 -20.48 -8.74
C ALA A 58 16.72 -20.52 -9.45
N ARG A 59 16.72 -20.79 -10.77
CA ARG A 59 17.93 -20.77 -11.61
C ARG A 59 18.49 -19.35 -11.75
N LEU A 60 17.64 -18.37 -12.00
CA LEU A 60 17.98 -16.96 -12.06
C LEU A 60 18.63 -16.50 -10.75
N VAL A 61 17.98 -16.74 -9.61
CA VAL A 61 18.47 -16.36 -8.28
C VAL A 61 19.81 -17.02 -7.99
N ARG A 62 19.97 -18.32 -8.28
CA ARG A 62 21.25 -19.03 -8.09
C ARG A 62 22.38 -18.45 -8.93
N LYS A 63 22.12 -18.05 -10.18
CA LYS A 63 23.12 -17.39 -11.03
C LYS A 63 23.50 -16.01 -10.52
N LEU A 64 22.53 -15.24 -10.02
CA LEU A 64 22.78 -13.94 -9.40
C LEU A 64 23.60 -14.09 -8.10
N ASP A 65 23.24 -15.05 -7.25
CA ASP A 65 23.89 -15.33 -5.96
C ASP A 65 25.36 -15.71 -6.10
N LEU A 66 25.69 -16.48 -7.14
CA LEU A 66 27.07 -16.92 -7.37
C LEU A 66 27.97 -15.80 -7.92
N ARG A 67 27.39 -14.76 -8.55
CA ARG A 67 28.16 -13.75 -9.29
C ARG A 67 28.17 -12.39 -8.61
N VAL A 68 27.02 -11.86 -8.20
CA VAL A 68 26.93 -10.47 -7.70
C VAL A 68 27.45 -10.35 -6.26
N PRO A 69 26.92 -11.07 -5.25
CA PRO A 69 27.43 -11.00 -3.88
C PRO A 69 28.88 -11.49 -3.77
N THR A 70 29.26 -12.52 -4.52
CA THR A 70 30.63 -13.06 -4.53
C THR A 70 31.64 -12.04 -5.07
N LEU A 71 31.33 -11.35 -6.17
CA LEU A 71 32.20 -10.30 -6.73
C LEU A 71 32.31 -9.12 -5.77
N LEU A 72 31.18 -8.64 -5.23
CA LEU A 72 31.19 -7.54 -4.26
C LEU A 72 31.94 -7.91 -2.98
N GLY A 73 31.78 -9.14 -2.50
CA GLY A 73 32.50 -9.67 -1.34
C GLY A 73 34.01 -9.77 -1.61
N PHE A 74 34.42 -10.23 -2.80
CA PHE A 74 35.83 -10.26 -3.20
C PHE A 74 36.45 -8.86 -3.24
N LEU A 75 35.75 -7.88 -3.83
CA LEU A 75 36.20 -6.49 -3.84
C LEU A 75 36.29 -5.90 -2.43
N TYR A 76 35.34 -6.24 -1.56
CA TYR A 76 35.34 -5.80 -0.16
C TYR A 76 36.46 -6.45 0.66
N LEU A 77 36.81 -7.70 0.36
CA LEU A 77 37.96 -8.40 0.94
C LEU A 77 39.25 -7.64 0.62
N LEU A 78 39.46 -7.26 -0.64
CA LEU A 78 40.63 -6.48 -1.06
C LEU A 78 40.71 -5.12 -0.35
N SER A 79 39.59 -4.40 -0.28
CA SER A 79 39.52 -3.13 0.46
C SER A 79 39.88 -3.30 1.96
N LEU A 80 39.45 -4.38 2.61
CA LEU A 80 39.82 -4.62 4.00
C LEU A 80 41.27 -5.03 4.21
N LEU A 81 41.88 -5.73 3.24
CA LEU A 81 43.33 -5.96 3.24
C LEU A 81 44.08 -4.62 3.16
N ASP A 82 43.75 -3.78 2.17
CA ASP A 82 44.36 -2.44 1.99
C ASP A 82 44.22 -1.55 3.25
N ARG A 83 43.08 -1.63 3.94
CA ARG A 83 42.83 -0.91 5.19
C ARG A 83 43.70 -1.40 6.35
N SER A 84 43.76 -2.71 6.54
CA SER A 84 44.45 -3.37 7.66
C SER A 84 45.97 -3.42 7.49
N ASN A 85 46.46 -3.29 6.26
CA ASN A 85 47.86 -3.30 5.86
C ASN A 85 48.77 -2.43 6.76
N ILE A 86 48.35 -1.22 7.14
CA ILE A 86 49.18 -0.31 7.96
C ILE A 86 49.55 -0.86 9.34
N GLY A 87 48.76 -1.79 9.88
CA GLY A 87 49.10 -2.51 11.10
C GLY A 87 50.37 -3.34 10.90
N ASN A 88 50.39 -4.12 9.83
CA ASN A 88 51.51 -4.97 9.44
C ASN A 88 52.71 -4.14 8.95
N ALA A 89 52.47 -3.05 8.22
CA ALA A 89 53.51 -2.14 7.76
C ALA A 89 54.30 -1.52 8.92
N LYS A 90 53.63 -1.21 10.05
CA LYS A 90 54.29 -0.73 11.27
C LYS A 90 55.36 -1.72 11.75
N ILE A 91 54.99 -3.00 11.83
CA ILE A 91 55.88 -4.09 12.27
C ILE A 91 57.01 -4.31 11.26
N ALA A 92 56.75 -4.06 9.97
CA ALA A 92 57.71 -4.23 8.87
C ALA A 92 58.68 -3.04 8.67
N GLY A 93 58.85 -2.16 9.66
CA GLY A 93 59.86 -1.08 9.66
C GLY A 93 59.37 0.31 9.24
N MET A 94 58.06 0.51 9.00
CA MET A 94 57.51 1.81 8.57
C MET A 94 57.67 2.92 9.63
N GLU A 95 57.70 2.56 10.93
CA GLU A 95 57.81 3.52 12.03
C GLU A 95 59.15 4.26 12.02
N GLU A 96 60.23 3.55 11.72
CA GLU A 96 61.59 4.09 11.63
C GLU A 96 61.76 4.93 10.35
N ASP A 97 61.33 4.41 9.19
CA ASP A 97 61.47 5.04 7.87
C ASP A 97 60.70 6.37 7.73
N LEU A 98 59.55 6.51 8.41
CA LEU A 98 58.71 7.71 8.33
C LEU A 98 58.76 8.57 9.61
N HIS A 99 59.64 8.24 10.56
CA HIS A 99 59.80 8.92 11.84
C HIS A 99 58.46 9.12 12.58
N LEU A 100 57.71 8.03 12.76
CA LEU A 100 56.37 8.03 13.35
C LEU A 100 56.42 8.08 14.89
N THR A 101 56.89 9.18 15.46
CA THR A 101 56.99 9.36 16.92
C THR A 101 55.65 9.80 17.57
N GLY A 102 55.40 9.32 18.79
CA GLY A 102 54.24 9.73 19.60
C GLY A 102 52.89 9.35 18.98
N SER A 103 51.97 10.32 18.85
CA SER A 103 50.61 10.09 18.34
C SER A 103 50.50 10.07 16.81
N ARG A 104 51.62 10.24 16.08
CA ARG A 104 51.62 10.36 14.61
C ARG A 104 51.07 9.13 13.90
N TYR A 105 51.33 7.92 14.42
CA TYR A 105 50.77 6.68 13.88
C TYR A 105 49.25 6.61 14.07
N THR A 106 48.74 6.94 15.26
CA THR A 106 47.29 6.97 15.56
C THR A 106 46.54 7.97 14.67
N TRP A 107 47.17 9.08 14.32
CA TRP A 107 46.60 10.05 13.38
C TRP A 107 46.44 9.49 11.96
N LEU A 108 47.33 8.59 11.50
CA LEU A 108 47.19 7.90 10.19
C LEU A 108 45.97 6.97 10.15
N LEU A 109 45.58 6.40 11.29
CA LEU A 109 44.34 5.62 11.42
C LEU A 109 43.13 6.54 11.50
N THR A 110 43.23 7.61 12.30
CA THR A 110 42.12 8.54 12.55
C THR A 110 41.71 9.30 11.29
N ILE A 111 42.67 9.80 10.49
CA ILE A 111 42.38 10.58 9.29
C ILE A 111 41.63 9.78 8.22
N PHE A 112 41.90 8.47 8.13
CA PHE A 112 41.18 7.56 7.26
C PHE A 112 39.70 7.46 7.66
N TYR A 113 39.39 7.27 8.94
CA TYR A 113 38.00 7.19 9.40
C TYR A 113 37.28 8.54 9.32
N ILE A 114 38.00 9.67 9.46
CA ILE A 114 37.44 11.01 9.23
C ILE A 114 36.95 11.14 7.79
N SER A 115 37.80 10.86 6.80
CA SER A 115 37.37 10.94 5.39
C SER A 115 36.32 9.88 5.06
N TYR A 116 36.45 8.66 5.59
CA TYR A 116 35.45 7.61 5.39
C TYR A 116 34.06 8.05 5.83
N THR A 117 33.95 8.63 7.03
CA THR A 117 32.67 9.12 7.61
C THR A 117 32.10 10.32 6.85
N LEU A 118 32.94 11.29 6.47
CA LEU A 118 32.50 12.51 5.78
C LEU A 118 31.91 12.22 4.40
N PHE A 119 32.43 11.20 3.70
CA PHE A 119 32.07 10.90 2.32
C PHE A 119 31.07 9.74 2.16
N GLU A 120 30.46 9.26 3.25
CA GLU A 120 29.42 8.22 3.23
C GLU A 120 28.22 8.54 2.33
N PHE A 121 27.90 9.82 2.12
CA PHE A 121 26.83 10.24 1.21
C PHE A 121 27.09 9.83 -0.26
N LEU A 122 28.35 9.55 -0.63
CA LEU A 122 28.70 9.01 -1.95
C LEU A 122 28.08 7.63 -2.22
N ALA A 123 27.59 6.92 -1.19
CA ALA A 123 26.81 5.70 -1.37
C ALA A 123 25.53 5.92 -2.22
N LEU A 124 24.99 7.15 -2.27
CA LEU A 124 23.84 7.48 -3.11
C LEU A 124 24.18 7.43 -4.61
N MET A 125 25.46 7.53 -4.99
CA MET A 125 25.91 7.44 -6.39
C MET A 125 25.58 6.10 -7.02
N TRP A 126 25.44 5.03 -6.23
CA TRP A 126 24.96 3.73 -6.73
C TRP A 126 23.54 3.78 -7.31
N LYS A 127 22.74 4.81 -6.98
CA LYS A 127 21.43 5.11 -7.61
C LYS A 127 21.54 6.10 -8.78
N ILE A 128 22.52 7.00 -8.78
CA ILE A 128 22.68 8.02 -9.83
C ILE A 128 23.45 7.48 -11.04
N MET A 129 24.56 6.79 -10.80
CA MET A 129 25.46 6.28 -11.83
C MET A 129 25.26 4.77 -12.08
N PRO A 130 25.59 4.28 -13.29
CA PRO A 130 25.65 2.84 -13.56
C PRO A 130 26.59 2.12 -12.59
N PRO A 131 26.12 1.08 -11.87
CA PRO A 131 26.89 0.34 -10.87
C PRO A 131 28.26 -0.15 -11.36
N HIS A 132 28.38 -0.65 -12.59
CA HIS A 132 29.68 -1.13 -13.10
C HIS A 132 30.72 -0.01 -13.18
N ARG A 133 30.31 1.19 -13.63
CA ARG A 133 31.19 2.35 -13.74
C ARG A 133 31.59 2.85 -12.37
N TRP A 134 30.60 3.01 -11.48
CA TRP A 134 30.85 3.53 -10.14
C TRP A 134 31.75 2.59 -9.33
N ALA A 135 31.47 1.28 -9.35
CA ALA A 135 32.32 0.27 -8.75
C ALA A 135 33.74 0.35 -9.29
N ALA A 136 33.94 0.29 -10.62
CA ALA A 136 35.28 0.32 -11.20
C ALA A 136 36.04 1.62 -10.91
N ILE A 137 35.38 2.78 -10.93
CA ILE A 137 36.01 4.07 -10.58
C ILE A 137 36.47 4.06 -9.12
N THR A 138 35.62 3.60 -8.20
CA THR A 138 36.00 3.51 -6.78
C THR A 138 37.16 2.53 -6.60
N VAL A 139 37.07 1.31 -7.17
CA VAL A 139 38.08 0.25 -7.08
C VAL A 139 39.44 0.71 -7.62
N MET A 140 39.42 1.31 -8.80
CA MET A 140 40.63 1.83 -9.43
C MET A 140 41.25 2.93 -8.58
N THR A 141 40.44 3.87 -8.09
CA THR A 141 40.92 5.00 -7.30
C THR A 141 41.55 4.54 -5.99
N TRP A 142 40.89 3.64 -5.24
CA TRP A 142 41.47 3.15 -3.99
C TRP A 142 42.70 2.28 -4.25
N GLY A 143 42.72 1.44 -5.30
CA GLY A 143 43.87 0.61 -5.64
C GLY A 143 45.11 1.43 -6.02
N ILE A 144 44.92 2.54 -6.75
CA ILE A 144 46.00 3.49 -7.08
C ILE A 144 46.54 4.10 -5.78
N VAL A 145 45.65 4.65 -4.94
CA VAL A 145 46.05 5.30 -3.69
C VAL A 145 46.72 4.30 -2.73
N ALA A 146 46.21 3.07 -2.65
CA ALA A 146 46.75 1.99 -1.83
C ALA A 146 48.20 1.66 -2.23
N THR A 147 48.43 1.48 -3.54
CA THR A 147 49.77 1.20 -4.09
C THR A 147 50.72 2.39 -3.93
N CYS A 148 50.23 3.62 -4.09
CA CYS A 148 51.02 4.85 -3.93
C CYS A 148 51.53 5.05 -2.49
N GLN A 149 50.94 4.42 -1.47
CA GLN A 149 51.45 4.50 -0.09
C GLN A 149 52.89 4.01 0.03
N ALA A 150 53.29 3.02 -0.79
CA ALA A 150 54.67 2.51 -0.85
C ALA A 150 55.70 3.56 -1.31
N ALA A 151 55.28 4.56 -2.07
CA ALA A 151 56.15 5.60 -2.62
C ALA A 151 56.39 6.78 -1.65
N THR A 152 55.64 6.84 -0.54
CA THR A 152 55.74 7.93 0.42
C THR A 152 57.10 7.98 1.13
N GLN A 153 57.51 9.20 1.48
CA GLN A 153 58.77 9.49 2.18
C GLN A 153 58.56 10.35 3.44
N SER A 154 57.31 10.71 3.75
CA SER A 154 57.00 11.60 4.86
C SER A 154 55.65 11.29 5.50
N TRP A 155 55.51 11.64 6.78
CA TRP A 155 54.24 11.53 7.51
C TRP A 155 53.10 12.29 6.83
N GLY A 156 53.37 13.50 6.33
CA GLY A 156 52.36 14.31 5.63
C GLY A 156 51.87 13.67 4.32
N GLY A 157 52.78 13.06 3.55
CA GLY A 157 52.41 12.31 2.35
C GLY A 157 51.54 11.10 2.68
N MET A 158 51.87 10.38 3.75
CA MET A 158 51.04 9.26 4.22
C MET A 158 49.67 9.72 4.73
N MET A 159 49.58 10.83 5.47
CA MET A 159 48.30 11.42 5.91
C MET A 159 47.38 11.75 4.71
N ALA A 160 47.94 12.36 3.66
CA ALA A 160 47.18 12.70 2.45
C ALA A 160 46.66 11.45 1.73
N LEU A 161 47.49 10.44 1.54
CA LEU A 161 47.07 9.18 0.90
C LEU A 161 46.03 8.44 1.76
N ARG A 162 46.16 8.46 3.09
CA ARG A 162 45.15 7.88 4.00
C ARG A 162 43.81 8.58 3.92
N PHE A 163 43.80 9.91 3.82
CA PHE A 163 42.58 10.67 3.59
C PHE A 163 41.92 10.28 2.27
N LEU A 164 42.68 10.23 1.17
CA LEU A 164 42.19 9.84 -0.16
C LEU A 164 41.70 8.39 -0.22
N LEU A 165 42.37 7.48 0.51
CA LEU A 165 41.96 6.08 0.62
C LEU A 165 40.60 6.00 1.32
N GLY A 166 40.42 6.68 2.45
CA GLY A 166 39.12 6.69 3.15
C GLY A 166 38.01 7.31 2.31
N MET A 167 38.29 8.39 1.56
CA MET A 167 37.33 9.01 0.65
C MET A 167 36.92 8.07 -0.49
N SER A 168 37.86 7.33 -1.08
CA SER A 168 37.59 6.42 -2.20
C SER A 168 36.88 5.13 -1.77
N GLU A 169 37.17 4.60 -0.58
CA GLU A 169 36.49 3.42 -0.04
C GLU A 169 35.09 3.71 0.53
N ALA A 170 34.83 4.96 0.97
CA ALA A 170 33.57 5.36 1.60
C ALA A 170 32.35 5.00 0.77
N ALA A 171 32.45 5.09 -0.56
CA ALA A 171 31.32 4.81 -1.44
C ALA A 171 31.00 3.31 -1.58
N PHE A 172 31.96 2.41 -1.35
CA PHE A 172 31.85 0.99 -1.73
C PHE A 172 31.18 0.13 -0.66
N GLY A 173 31.65 0.24 0.59
CA GLY A 173 31.14 -0.51 1.75
C GLY A 173 29.62 -0.36 1.96
N PRO A 174 29.11 0.86 2.24
CA PRO A 174 27.67 1.13 2.42
C PRO A 174 26.85 0.96 1.13
N GLY A 175 27.46 1.27 -0.01
CA GLY A 175 26.81 1.29 -1.29
C GLY A 175 26.53 -0.11 -1.86
N SER A 176 27.32 -1.12 -1.48
CA SER A 176 27.13 -2.49 -1.93
C SER A 176 25.85 -3.14 -1.39
N PRO A 177 25.51 -3.10 -0.08
CA PRO A 177 24.19 -3.51 0.42
C PRO A 177 23.04 -2.72 -0.21
N TYR A 178 23.23 -1.43 -0.47
CA TYR A 178 22.25 -0.61 -1.15
C TYR A 178 22.03 -1.06 -2.60
N LEU A 179 23.10 -1.40 -3.33
CA LEU A 179 23.02 -2.01 -4.66
C LEU A 179 22.30 -3.36 -4.61
N LEU A 180 22.69 -4.25 -3.69
CA LEU A 180 22.05 -5.56 -3.52
C LEU A 180 20.55 -5.42 -3.25
N SER A 181 20.15 -4.34 -2.57
CA SER A 181 18.76 -4.02 -2.36
C SER A 181 18.02 -3.84 -3.69
N PHE A 182 18.63 -3.46 -4.81
CA PHE A 182 17.96 -3.40 -6.12
C PHE A 182 17.85 -4.76 -6.83
N PHE A 183 18.75 -5.71 -6.53
CA PHE A 183 18.79 -7.01 -7.20
C PHE A 183 17.94 -8.11 -6.54
N TYR A 184 17.70 -8.00 -5.22
CA TYR A 184 17.08 -9.06 -4.42
C TYR A 184 15.83 -8.58 -3.68
N SER A 185 14.88 -9.49 -3.45
CA SER A 185 13.68 -9.21 -2.66
C SER A 185 13.98 -9.05 -1.16
N ARG A 186 13.06 -8.44 -0.39
CA ARG A 186 13.24 -8.20 1.06
C ARG A 186 13.50 -9.48 1.86
N GLN A 187 12.95 -10.62 1.42
CA GLN A 187 13.10 -11.91 2.07
C GLN A 187 14.43 -12.61 1.71
N GLU A 188 15.05 -12.23 0.59
CA GLU A 188 16.30 -12.82 0.11
C GLU A 188 17.54 -11.98 0.48
N LEU A 189 17.34 -10.67 0.66
CA LEU A 189 18.41 -9.67 0.79
C LEU A 189 19.39 -9.97 1.94
N GLY A 190 18.90 -10.52 3.06
CA GLY A 190 19.72 -10.67 4.26
C GLY A 190 20.89 -11.61 4.07
N LEU A 191 20.66 -12.79 3.50
CA LEU A 191 21.72 -13.74 3.17
C LEU A 191 22.79 -13.14 2.25
N ARG A 192 22.40 -12.29 1.29
CA ARG A 192 23.34 -11.71 0.31
C ARG A 192 24.15 -10.57 0.91
N CYS A 193 23.54 -9.75 1.77
CA CYS A 193 24.27 -8.82 2.63
C CYS A 193 25.23 -9.57 3.57
N GLY A 194 24.82 -10.73 4.08
CA GLY A 194 25.66 -11.62 4.89
C GLY A 194 26.86 -12.17 4.14
N MET A 195 26.68 -12.69 2.92
CA MET A 195 27.78 -13.15 2.06
C MET A 195 28.78 -12.02 1.79
N PHE A 196 28.29 -10.83 1.44
CA PHE A 196 29.14 -9.65 1.25
C PHE A 196 29.94 -9.31 2.52
N LEU A 197 29.29 -9.18 3.67
CA LEU A 197 29.97 -8.76 4.90
C LEU A 197 30.87 -9.86 5.49
N SER A 198 30.57 -11.13 5.22
CA SER A 198 31.41 -12.26 5.64
C SER A 198 32.83 -12.22 5.06
N ALA A 199 33.04 -11.47 3.97
CA ALA A 199 34.37 -11.20 3.44
C ALA A 199 35.28 -10.47 4.46
N ALA A 200 34.71 -9.73 5.42
CA ALA A 200 35.48 -9.02 6.44
C ALA A 200 36.22 -9.91 7.44
N PRO A 201 35.55 -10.84 8.16
CA PRO A 201 36.26 -11.79 9.01
C PRO A 201 37.18 -12.70 8.19
N LEU A 202 36.82 -13.02 6.94
CA LEU A 202 37.70 -13.80 6.06
C LEU A 202 39.00 -13.06 5.72
N ALA A 203 38.94 -11.76 5.43
CA ALA A 203 40.13 -10.93 5.19
C ALA A 203 41.05 -10.92 6.43
N ASN A 204 40.47 -10.71 7.62
CA ASN A 204 41.22 -10.71 8.88
C ASN A 204 41.85 -12.08 9.21
N CYS A 205 41.26 -13.18 8.72
CA CYS A 205 41.83 -14.52 8.86
C CYS A 205 43.12 -14.70 8.05
N PHE A 206 43.21 -14.09 6.86
CA PHE A 206 44.35 -14.25 5.95
C PHE A 206 45.39 -13.13 6.03
N ALA A 207 45.02 -11.93 6.54
CA ALA A 207 45.87 -10.75 6.55
C ALA A 207 47.24 -10.98 7.24
N GLY A 208 47.25 -11.63 8.42
CA GLY A 208 48.50 -11.92 9.13
C GLY A 208 49.39 -12.94 8.40
N ALA A 209 48.80 -13.96 7.80
CA ALA A 209 49.54 -14.97 7.04
C ALA A 209 50.15 -14.40 5.75
N LEU A 210 49.42 -13.53 5.05
CA LEU A 210 49.90 -12.84 3.85
C LEU A 210 51.06 -11.89 4.20
N ALA A 211 50.92 -11.11 5.27
CA ALA A 211 51.97 -10.22 5.75
C ALA A 211 53.24 -10.98 6.15
N TYR A 212 53.12 -12.11 6.86
CA TYR A 212 54.25 -12.98 7.20
C TYR A 212 54.94 -13.51 5.92
N GLY A 213 54.17 -14.01 4.96
CA GLY A 213 54.69 -14.52 3.69
C GLY A 213 55.50 -13.47 2.91
N ILE A 214 55.03 -12.23 2.88
CA ILE A 214 55.70 -11.13 2.17
C ILE A 214 56.93 -10.62 2.93
N THR A 215 56.84 -10.48 4.25
CA THR A 215 57.91 -9.91 5.09
C THR A 215 59.05 -10.88 5.39
N SER A 216 58.83 -12.19 5.19
CA SER A 216 59.85 -13.24 5.37
C SER A 216 60.89 -13.33 4.23
N GLY A 217 60.65 -12.67 3.09
CA GLY A 217 61.59 -12.62 1.96
C GLY A 217 62.59 -11.47 2.07
N HIS A 218 63.83 -11.68 1.60
CA HIS A 218 64.85 -10.62 1.51
C HIS A 218 64.71 -9.85 0.20
N ALA A 219 63.79 -8.88 0.14
CA ALA A 219 63.63 -8.01 -1.02
C ALA A 219 64.65 -6.84 -1.01
N LYS A 220 64.99 -6.30 -2.19
CA LYS A 220 65.84 -5.09 -2.34
C LYS A 220 65.13 -3.78 -1.93
N ILE A 221 63.85 -3.85 -1.57
CA ILE A 221 62.99 -2.72 -1.19
C ILE A 221 62.54 -2.98 0.25
N ALA A 222 62.37 -1.93 1.06
CA ALA A 222 61.86 -2.04 2.42
C ALA A 222 60.55 -2.86 2.49
N ASN A 223 60.49 -3.80 3.43
CA ASN A 223 59.42 -4.80 3.51
C ASN A 223 58.01 -4.19 3.60
N TRP A 224 57.86 -3.07 4.32
CA TRP A 224 56.58 -2.36 4.41
C TRP A 224 56.12 -1.75 3.07
N ARG A 225 57.05 -1.30 2.21
CA ARG A 225 56.73 -0.77 0.87
C ARG A 225 56.29 -1.89 -0.06
N LEU A 226 56.97 -3.05 0.03
CA LEU A 226 56.58 -4.24 -0.73
C LEU A 226 55.16 -4.69 -0.35
N LEU A 227 54.81 -4.60 0.94
CA LEU A 227 53.50 -4.95 1.48
C LEU A 227 52.39 -4.11 0.82
N PHE A 228 52.55 -2.78 0.73
CA PHE A 228 51.58 -1.90 0.05
C PHE A 228 51.48 -2.16 -1.47
N ILE A 229 52.57 -2.53 -2.14
CA ILE A 229 52.55 -2.83 -3.59
C ILE A 229 51.83 -4.15 -3.87
N VAL A 230 52.16 -5.20 -3.10
CA VAL A 230 51.63 -6.55 -3.31
C VAL A 230 50.16 -6.63 -2.91
N GLU A 231 49.71 -5.91 -1.88
CA GLU A 231 48.31 -5.91 -1.47
C GLU A 231 47.45 -4.94 -2.29
N GLY A 232 47.99 -3.79 -2.72
CA GLY A 232 47.25 -2.81 -3.52
C GLY A 232 47.13 -3.12 -5.02
N SER A 233 48.08 -3.87 -5.60
CA SER A 233 48.05 -4.20 -7.03
C SER A 233 46.91 -5.14 -7.47
N PRO A 234 46.47 -6.15 -6.68
CA PRO A 234 45.25 -6.90 -6.96
C PRO A 234 44.00 -6.03 -7.07
N SER A 235 43.88 -4.96 -6.27
CA SER A 235 42.76 -4.01 -6.35
C SER A 235 42.68 -3.35 -7.73
N LEU A 236 43.83 -2.97 -8.33
CA LEU A 236 43.86 -2.41 -9.69
C LEU A 236 43.34 -3.38 -10.76
N LEU A 237 43.72 -4.66 -10.65
CA LEU A 237 43.23 -5.70 -11.55
C LEU A 237 41.74 -5.99 -11.33
N ALA A 238 41.30 -5.96 -10.07
CA ALA A 238 39.91 -6.18 -9.72
C ALA A 238 38.98 -5.06 -10.20
N ALA A 239 39.48 -3.84 -10.43
CA ALA A 239 38.72 -2.76 -11.05
C ALA A 239 38.24 -3.12 -12.46
N PHE A 240 39.08 -3.81 -13.25
CA PHE A 240 38.68 -4.34 -14.56
C PHE A 240 37.61 -5.43 -14.42
N LEU A 241 37.70 -6.28 -13.39
CA LEU A 241 36.66 -7.27 -13.11
C LEU A 241 35.32 -6.58 -12.80
N ALA A 242 35.32 -5.53 -11.98
CA ALA A 242 34.12 -4.74 -11.69
C ALA A 242 33.53 -4.11 -12.95
N TRP A 243 34.37 -3.55 -13.85
CA TRP A 243 33.90 -2.92 -15.09
C TRP A 243 33.21 -3.89 -16.05
N PHE A 244 33.74 -5.12 -16.19
CA PHE A 244 33.23 -6.08 -17.17
C PHE A 244 32.17 -7.04 -16.62
N TYR A 245 32.24 -7.40 -15.33
CA TYR A 245 31.41 -8.47 -14.76
C TYR A 245 30.29 -7.99 -13.83
N LEU A 246 30.33 -6.73 -13.34
CA LEU A 246 29.25 -6.22 -12.50
C LEU A 246 28.08 -5.75 -13.38
N PRO A 247 26.86 -6.32 -13.24
CA PRO A 247 25.70 -5.85 -13.98
C PRO A 247 25.12 -4.55 -13.40
N ASP A 248 24.55 -3.70 -14.24
CA ASP A 248 23.87 -2.47 -13.81
C ASP A 248 22.46 -2.70 -13.25
N HIS A 249 21.78 -3.71 -13.78
CA HIS A 249 20.44 -4.11 -13.41
C HIS A 249 20.29 -5.63 -13.65
N PRO A 250 19.41 -6.34 -12.92
CA PRO A 250 19.10 -7.74 -13.22
C PRO A 250 18.79 -8.00 -14.71
N ALA A 251 18.13 -7.05 -15.37
CA ALA A 251 17.75 -7.15 -16.79
C ALA A 251 18.92 -6.94 -17.78
N SER A 252 20.02 -6.30 -17.38
CA SER A 252 21.19 -6.02 -18.24
C SER A 252 22.33 -7.02 -18.03
N ALA A 253 22.15 -8.01 -17.16
CA ALA A 253 23.16 -9.01 -16.87
C ALA A 253 23.48 -9.89 -18.11
N ARG A 254 24.71 -9.79 -18.61
CA ARG A 254 25.17 -10.51 -19.82
C ARG A 254 25.14 -12.03 -19.70
N PHE A 255 25.09 -12.55 -18.48
CA PHE A 255 25.14 -13.99 -18.20
C PHE A 255 23.78 -14.67 -18.03
N LEU A 256 22.70 -13.89 -18.08
CA LEU A 256 21.35 -14.41 -18.03
C LEU A 256 20.84 -14.68 -19.44
N THR A 257 20.06 -15.75 -19.61
CA THR A 257 19.32 -16.01 -20.86
C THR A 257 18.21 -14.97 -21.04
N GLU A 258 17.67 -14.81 -22.25
CA GLU A 258 16.57 -13.86 -22.48
C GLU A 258 15.31 -14.21 -21.68
N GLU A 259 15.06 -15.50 -21.46
CA GLU A 259 14.01 -16.00 -20.57
C GLU A 259 14.25 -15.58 -19.10
N GLU A 260 15.47 -15.76 -18.60
CA GLU A 260 15.87 -15.34 -17.25
C GLU A 260 15.82 -13.82 -17.08
N LYS A 261 16.18 -13.05 -18.12
CA LYS A 261 16.06 -11.58 -18.13
C LYS A 261 14.60 -11.12 -18.14
N ALA A 262 13.72 -11.83 -18.84
CA ALA A 262 12.28 -11.56 -18.82
C ALA A 262 11.70 -11.79 -17.42
N VAL A 263 12.09 -12.87 -16.74
CA VAL A 263 11.75 -13.12 -15.34
C VAL A 263 12.34 -12.04 -14.44
N ALA A 264 13.59 -11.63 -14.64
CA ALA A 264 14.23 -10.56 -13.85
C ALA A 264 13.51 -9.21 -14.00
N ARG A 265 13.06 -8.86 -15.21
CA ARG A 265 12.21 -7.68 -15.47
C ARG A 265 10.87 -7.83 -14.74
N ALA A 266 10.20 -8.97 -14.86
CA ALA A 266 8.94 -9.24 -14.17
C ALA A 266 9.07 -9.15 -12.64
N ARG A 267 10.17 -9.64 -12.05
CA ARG A 267 10.47 -9.50 -10.61
C ARG A 267 10.71 -8.04 -10.19
N SER A 268 11.34 -7.24 -11.05
CA SER A 268 11.58 -5.82 -10.78
C SER A 268 10.28 -5.01 -10.86
N LEU A 269 9.45 -5.28 -11.89
CA LEU A 269 8.13 -4.68 -12.09
C LEU A 269 7.17 -4.98 -10.93
N ARG A 270 7.14 -6.23 -10.42
CA ARG A 270 6.38 -6.64 -9.22
C ARG A 270 6.79 -5.94 -7.92
N ARG A 271 7.84 -5.14 -7.94
CA ARG A 271 8.46 -4.54 -6.74
C ARG A 271 8.44 -3.01 -6.76
N SER A 272 8.65 -2.38 -7.91
CA SER A 272 8.68 -0.92 -8.03
C SER A 272 7.48 -0.36 -8.81
N GLY A 273 6.65 -1.20 -9.42
CA GLY A 273 5.61 -0.75 -10.35
C GLY A 273 6.16 -0.17 -11.67
N GLU A 274 7.48 -0.19 -11.86
CA GLU A 274 8.18 0.47 -12.97
C GLU A 274 9.16 -0.50 -13.64
N SER A 275 9.17 -0.51 -14.97
CA SER A 275 10.04 -1.37 -15.79
C SER A 275 11.50 -0.94 -15.83
N GLU A 276 11.79 0.30 -15.43
CA GLU A 276 13.11 0.92 -15.52
C GLU A 276 13.44 1.67 -14.23
N ARG A 277 14.73 1.73 -13.91
CA ARG A 277 15.28 2.44 -12.76
C ARG A 277 14.91 3.93 -12.84
N VAL A 278 14.12 4.44 -11.90
CA VAL A 278 13.91 5.89 -11.76
C VAL A 278 15.24 6.54 -11.39
N THR A 279 15.83 7.19 -12.37
CA THR A 279 17.02 8.01 -12.22
C THR A 279 16.62 9.31 -11.50
N GLY A 280 16.86 9.37 -10.19
CA GLY A 280 16.57 10.57 -9.41
C GLY A 280 16.46 10.32 -7.90
N ILE A 281 16.75 11.35 -7.12
CA ILE A 281 16.61 11.33 -5.65
C ILE A 281 15.43 12.21 -5.26
N ASN A 282 14.42 11.62 -4.61
CA ASN A 282 13.32 12.40 -4.06
C ASN A 282 13.75 13.07 -2.74
N TRP A 283 14.07 14.37 -2.81
CA TRP A 283 14.57 15.14 -1.67
C TRP A 283 13.60 15.21 -0.49
N LYS A 284 12.29 15.21 -0.78
CA LYS A 284 11.24 15.22 0.26
C LYS A 284 11.25 13.94 1.08
N GLU A 285 11.48 12.80 0.43
CA GLU A 285 11.57 11.50 1.10
C GLU A 285 12.86 11.35 1.91
N LEU A 286 13.97 11.92 1.44
CA LEU A 286 15.21 11.99 2.22
C LEU A 286 14.96 12.70 3.54
N TRP A 287 14.33 13.89 3.49
CA TRP A 287 14.06 14.69 4.68
C TRP A 287 13.11 13.97 5.65
N GLN A 288 12.10 13.26 5.15
CA GLN A 288 11.22 12.46 5.99
C GLN A 288 11.94 11.31 6.71
N THR A 289 12.99 10.75 6.10
CA THR A 289 13.78 9.66 6.72
C THR A 289 14.59 10.17 7.92
N LEU A 290 15.03 11.42 7.91
CA LEU A 290 15.73 12.03 9.05
C LEU A 290 14.86 12.13 10.30
N TRP A 291 13.53 12.17 10.16
CA TRP A 291 12.58 12.19 11.28
C TRP A 291 12.09 10.78 11.66
N ASP A 292 12.54 9.73 10.98
CA ASP A 292 12.14 8.35 11.28
C ASP A 292 12.97 7.74 12.41
N ALA A 293 12.35 7.54 13.56
CA ALA A 293 12.98 6.90 14.73
C ALA A 293 13.59 5.52 14.41
N LYS A 294 13.03 4.79 13.43
CA LYS A 294 13.55 3.47 13.01
C LYS A 294 14.96 3.57 12.45
N ALA A 295 15.25 4.61 11.65
CA ALA A 295 16.56 4.83 11.06
C ALA A 295 17.63 5.13 12.13
N TRP A 296 17.27 5.95 13.11
CA TRP A 296 18.15 6.31 14.23
C TRP A 296 18.47 5.12 15.14
N LEU A 297 17.48 4.30 15.48
CA LEU A 297 17.70 3.10 16.31
C LEU A 297 18.68 2.14 15.65
N THR A 298 18.53 1.88 14.35
CA THR A 298 19.47 1.03 13.62
C THR A 298 20.86 1.64 13.49
N ALA A 299 20.96 2.96 13.36
CA ALA A 299 22.22 3.69 13.33
C ALA A 299 22.99 3.59 14.65
N LEU A 300 22.31 3.72 15.78
CA LEU A 300 22.88 3.54 17.12
C LEU A 300 23.33 2.09 17.37
N MET A 301 22.59 1.10 16.87
CA MET A 301 23.01 -0.30 16.92
C MET A 301 24.31 -0.51 16.13
N TYR A 302 24.39 0.04 14.91
CA TYR A 302 25.58 -0.08 14.06
C TYR A 302 26.80 0.62 14.67
N PHE A 303 26.62 1.81 15.24
CA PHE A 303 27.65 2.51 16.05
C PHE A 303 28.18 1.62 17.18
N SER A 304 27.28 1.07 17.98
CA SER A 304 27.62 0.25 19.14
C SER A 304 28.42 -1.00 18.74
N CYS A 305 27.98 -1.70 17.69
CA CYS A 305 28.73 -2.85 17.16
C CYS A 305 30.08 -2.44 16.56
N ASN A 306 30.17 -1.29 15.89
CA ASN A 306 31.42 -0.84 15.28
C ASN A 306 32.50 -0.47 16.30
N VAL A 307 32.12 0.04 17.49
CA VAL A 307 33.07 0.25 18.60
C VAL A 307 33.78 -1.05 18.98
N SER A 308 33.02 -2.16 19.04
CA SER A 308 33.57 -3.48 19.35
C SER A 308 34.26 -4.15 18.14
N PHE A 309 33.81 -3.86 16.92
CA PHE A 309 34.40 -4.42 15.71
C PHE A 309 35.77 -3.84 15.40
N SER A 310 35.97 -2.53 15.55
CA SER A 310 37.24 -1.90 15.17
C SER A 310 38.39 -2.26 16.10
N SER A 311 38.10 -2.54 17.37
CA SER A 311 39.11 -2.86 18.37
C SER A 311 39.62 -4.30 18.26
N LEU A 312 38.71 -5.26 18.02
CA LEU A 312 39.06 -6.68 18.09
C LEU A 312 40.17 -7.10 17.11
N PRO A 313 40.10 -6.83 15.79
CA PRO A 313 41.15 -7.24 14.85
C PRO A 313 42.50 -6.57 15.10
N VAL A 314 42.49 -5.32 15.55
CA VAL A 314 43.71 -4.54 15.77
C VAL A 314 44.46 -5.01 17.00
N PHE A 315 43.76 -5.26 18.11
CA PHE A 315 44.39 -5.60 19.39
C PHE A 315 44.47 -7.10 19.67
N LEU A 316 43.81 -7.95 18.88
CA LEU A 316 43.81 -9.39 19.14
C LEU A 316 45.20 -10.04 19.13
N PRO A 317 46.12 -9.73 18.19
CA PRO A 317 47.48 -10.26 18.24
C PRO A 317 48.22 -9.89 19.54
N THR A 318 48.13 -8.62 19.95
CA THR A 318 48.72 -8.13 21.21
C THR A 318 48.10 -8.81 22.43
N ILE A 319 46.78 -8.98 22.44
CA ILE A 319 46.05 -9.66 23.53
C ILE A 319 46.51 -11.13 23.65
N LEU A 320 46.85 -11.79 22.54
CA LEU A 320 47.37 -13.16 22.56
C LEU A 320 48.85 -13.23 22.96
N GLU A 321 49.66 -12.27 22.54
CA GLU A 321 51.05 -12.16 23.02
C GLU A 321 51.09 -11.95 24.55
N ASP A 322 50.23 -11.09 25.07
CA ASP A 322 50.01 -10.87 26.51
C ASP A 322 49.45 -12.09 27.25
N MET A 323 48.92 -13.09 26.53
CA MET A 323 48.54 -14.40 27.11
C MET A 323 49.72 -15.38 27.19
N GLY A 324 50.90 -15.00 26.72
CA GLY A 324 52.13 -15.82 26.77
C GLY A 324 52.46 -16.56 25.47
N PHE A 325 51.79 -16.26 24.36
CA PHE A 325 52.12 -16.81 23.05
C PHE A 325 53.25 -16.02 22.38
N THR A 326 54.13 -16.67 21.63
CA THR A 326 55.13 -15.98 20.81
C THR A 326 54.44 -15.16 19.71
N SER A 327 55.05 -14.06 19.24
CA SER A 327 54.46 -13.18 18.22
C SER A 327 53.97 -13.94 16.97
N ILE A 328 54.72 -14.95 16.52
CA ILE A 328 54.34 -15.83 15.38
C ILE A 328 53.11 -16.69 15.73
N ASN A 329 53.10 -17.33 16.90
CA ASN A 329 51.97 -18.17 17.33
C ASN A 329 50.72 -17.33 17.60
N ALA A 330 50.87 -16.12 18.15
CA ALA A 330 49.79 -15.18 18.40
C ALA A 330 49.07 -14.77 17.10
N GLN A 331 49.82 -14.46 16.03
CA GLN A 331 49.25 -14.17 14.71
C GLN A 331 48.55 -15.39 14.09
N GLY A 332 49.09 -16.59 14.26
CA GLY A 332 48.43 -17.82 13.80
C GLY A 332 47.10 -18.09 14.54
N LEU A 333 47.07 -17.83 15.85
CA LEU A 333 45.90 -18.05 16.71
C LEU A 333 44.80 -16.99 16.53
N THR A 334 45.02 -15.91 15.78
CA THR A 334 43.92 -14.98 15.41
C THR A 334 43.02 -15.53 14.31
N ALA A 335 43.53 -16.42 13.45
CA ALA A 335 42.80 -16.93 12.30
C ALA A 335 41.55 -17.76 12.67
N PRO A 336 41.60 -18.72 13.63
CA PRO A 336 40.45 -19.57 13.93
C PRO A 336 39.19 -18.84 14.42
N PRO A 337 39.26 -17.86 15.35
CA PRO A 337 38.08 -17.07 15.76
C PRO A 337 37.43 -16.32 14.59
N PHE A 338 38.22 -15.74 13.69
CA PHE A 338 37.70 -15.02 12.52
C PHE A 338 37.09 -15.98 11.50
N PHE A 339 37.69 -17.14 11.26
CA PHE A 339 37.10 -18.15 10.37
C PHE A 339 35.76 -18.70 10.91
N ALA A 340 35.65 -18.93 12.22
CA ALA A 340 34.37 -19.29 12.84
C ALA A 340 33.31 -18.18 12.64
N SER A 341 33.72 -16.92 12.83
CA SER A 341 32.86 -15.75 12.61
C SER A 341 32.37 -15.63 11.17
N PHE A 342 33.22 -15.95 10.17
CA PHE A 342 32.83 -16.03 8.75
C PHE A 342 31.65 -17.00 8.54
N LEU A 343 31.76 -18.24 9.03
CA LEU A 343 30.71 -19.25 8.88
C LEU A 343 29.40 -18.84 9.58
N VAL A 344 29.50 -18.32 10.81
CA VAL A 344 28.32 -17.93 11.58
C VAL A 344 27.65 -16.68 10.98
N THR A 345 28.39 -15.76 10.40
CA THR A 345 27.82 -14.59 9.70
C THR A 345 26.89 -15.00 8.55
N ILE A 346 27.29 -16.01 7.77
CA ILE A 346 26.46 -16.55 6.68
C ILE A 346 25.26 -17.33 7.25
N ALA A 347 25.49 -18.20 8.24
CA ALA A 347 24.45 -19.03 8.83
C ALA A 347 23.34 -18.20 9.51
N THR A 348 23.70 -17.14 10.22
CA THR A 348 22.75 -16.28 10.95
C THR A 348 21.92 -15.41 10.04
N THR A 349 22.50 -14.87 8.97
CA THR A 349 21.75 -14.09 7.98
C THR A 349 20.79 -14.98 7.19
N TRP A 350 21.18 -16.22 6.88
CA TRP A 350 20.27 -17.24 6.35
C TRP A 350 19.12 -17.56 7.34
N LEU A 351 19.44 -17.78 8.62
CA LEU A 351 18.45 -18.09 9.65
C LEU A 351 17.48 -16.92 9.87
N ALA A 352 17.98 -15.69 9.90
CA ALA A 352 17.17 -14.50 10.08
C ALA A 352 16.19 -14.27 8.92
N ASP A 353 16.60 -14.61 7.70
CA ASP A 353 15.73 -14.62 6.51
C ASP A 353 14.66 -15.71 6.60
N ARG A 354 14.97 -16.88 7.15
CA ARG A 354 13.99 -17.98 7.31
C ARG A 354 12.97 -17.72 8.41
N VAL A 355 13.43 -17.26 9.57
CA VAL A 355 12.58 -17.04 10.76
C VAL A 355 11.81 -15.72 10.68
N GLN A 356 12.25 -14.78 9.82
CA GLN A 356 11.65 -13.44 9.71
C GLN A 356 11.61 -12.66 11.04
N GLN A 357 12.51 -12.99 11.98
CA GLN A 357 12.64 -12.35 13.30
C GLN A 357 14.05 -11.77 13.51
N ARG A 358 14.50 -10.91 12.59
CA ARG A 358 15.86 -10.33 12.60
C ARG A 358 16.25 -9.71 13.95
N GLY A 359 15.31 -9.01 14.61
CA GLY A 359 15.57 -8.37 15.90
C GLY A 359 15.96 -9.35 17.01
N LEU A 360 15.40 -10.57 17.02
CA LEU A 360 15.78 -11.60 18.00
C LEU A 360 17.15 -12.21 17.70
N VAL A 361 17.47 -12.41 16.42
CA VAL A 361 18.79 -12.90 16.00
C VAL A 361 19.87 -11.90 16.38
N ILE A 362 19.66 -10.61 16.13
CA ILE A 362 20.62 -9.56 16.52
C ILE A 362 20.78 -9.52 18.04
N ALA A 363 19.69 -9.55 18.80
CA ALA A 363 19.73 -9.58 20.27
C ALA A 363 20.51 -10.79 20.81
N LEU A 364 20.29 -11.98 20.25
CA LEU A 364 20.98 -13.21 20.66
C LEU A 364 22.49 -13.14 20.42
N PHE A 365 22.91 -12.78 19.21
CA PHE A 365 24.34 -12.73 18.87
C PHE A 365 25.06 -11.54 19.52
N SER A 366 24.36 -10.42 19.72
CA SER A 366 24.90 -9.31 20.50
C SER A 366 25.12 -9.72 21.97
N LEU A 367 24.22 -10.51 22.55
CA LEU A 367 24.40 -11.06 23.91
C LEU A 367 25.59 -12.03 23.98
N ILE A 368 25.75 -12.91 22.99
CA ILE A 368 26.92 -13.82 22.91
C ILE A 368 28.23 -13.02 22.86
N GLY A 369 28.27 -11.97 22.03
CA GLY A 369 29.44 -11.09 21.95
C GLY A 369 29.73 -10.35 23.24
N ALA A 370 28.68 -9.86 23.93
CA ALA A 370 28.81 -9.22 25.23
C ALA A 370 29.41 -10.17 26.28
N ILE A 371 28.94 -11.43 26.33
CA ILE A 371 29.50 -12.47 27.21
C ILE A 371 30.98 -12.71 26.88
N GLY A 372 31.35 -12.78 25.60
CA GLY A 372 32.75 -12.93 25.18
C GLY A 372 33.68 -11.83 25.72
N TYR A 373 33.24 -10.58 25.62
CA TYR A 373 33.98 -9.44 26.16
C TYR A 373 34.03 -9.42 27.70
N VAL A 374 32.97 -9.86 28.37
CA VAL A 374 32.97 -10.02 29.85
C VAL A 374 34.00 -11.05 30.27
N LEU A 375 34.05 -12.22 29.61
CA LEU A 375 35.04 -13.27 29.92
C LEU A 375 36.47 -12.77 29.73
N LEU A 376 36.73 -11.99 28.68
CA LEU A 376 38.03 -11.35 28.44
C LEU A 376 38.41 -10.36 29.54
N ALA A 377 37.44 -9.62 30.08
CA ALA A 377 37.67 -8.66 31.14
C ALA A 377 37.91 -9.34 32.51
N THR A 378 37.12 -10.36 32.87
CA THR A 378 37.09 -10.91 34.22
C THR A 378 38.04 -12.08 34.46
N CYS A 379 38.23 -12.95 33.47
CA CYS A 379 38.94 -14.21 33.66
C CYS A 379 40.47 -14.07 33.46
N THR A 380 41.24 -14.88 34.17
CA THR A 380 42.71 -14.91 34.12
C THR A 380 43.27 -16.11 33.35
N SER A 381 42.52 -17.21 33.25
CA SER A 381 42.94 -18.42 32.52
C SER A 381 43.02 -18.18 31.01
N VAL A 382 44.13 -18.57 30.39
CA VAL A 382 44.39 -18.42 28.95
C VAL A 382 43.31 -19.10 28.11
N GLY A 383 42.88 -20.31 28.48
CA GLY A 383 41.85 -21.05 27.74
C GLY A 383 40.48 -20.34 27.74
N VAL A 384 40.08 -19.78 28.89
CA VAL A 384 38.79 -19.06 29.01
C VAL A 384 38.83 -17.73 28.25
N ARG A 385 39.97 -17.02 28.29
CA ARG A 385 40.16 -15.78 27.53
C ARG A 385 40.14 -16.05 26.03
N TYR A 386 40.80 -17.10 25.56
CA TYR A 386 40.77 -17.50 24.15
C TYR A 386 39.36 -17.91 23.69
N PHE A 387 38.61 -18.63 24.52
CA PHE A 387 37.18 -18.89 24.26
C PHE A 387 36.35 -17.59 24.23
N GLY A 388 36.65 -16.63 25.09
CA GLY A 388 36.06 -15.28 25.06
C GLY A 388 36.27 -14.55 23.73
N VAL A 389 37.45 -14.70 23.11
CA VAL A 389 37.73 -14.17 21.75
C VAL A 389 36.80 -14.81 20.71
N PHE A 390 36.58 -16.12 20.77
CA PHE A 390 35.64 -16.80 19.85
C PHE A 390 34.23 -16.24 19.98
N LEU A 391 33.73 -16.09 21.22
CA LEU A 391 32.39 -15.53 21.45
C LEU A 391 32.28 -14.07 21.01
N ALA A 392 33.31 -13.25 21.27
CA ALA A 392 33.35 -11.86 20.83
C ALA A 392 33.30 -11.77 19.29
N ALA A 393 34.13 -12.55 18.59
CA ALA A 393 34.16 -12.58 17.13
C ALA A 393 32.83 -13.08 16.54
N VAL A 394 32.30 -14.20 17.05
CA VAL A 394 31.04 -14.80 16.59
C VAL A 394 29.81 -13.97 16.98
N GLY A 395 29.91 -13.06 17.95
CA GLY A 395 28.82 -12.15 18.30
C GLY A 395 28.78 -10.87 17.46
N VAL A 396 29.93 -10.22 17.29
CA VAL A 396 30.02 -8.88 16.69
C VAL A 396 29.72 -8.90 15.19
N PHE A 397 30.43 -9.72 14.40
CA PHE A 397 30.28 -9.69 12.94
C PHE A 397 28.87 -10.10 12.47
N PRO A 398 28.25 -11.18 13.01
CA PRO A 398 26.88 -11.54 12.65
C PRO A 398 25.85 -10.48 13.01
N SER A 399 26.06 -9.73 14.10
CA SER A 399 25.16 -8.63 14.50
C SER A 399 25.17 -7.52 13.45
N ILE A 400 26.37 -7.10 13.01
CA ILE A 400 26.55 -6.09 11.95
C ILE A 400 25.91 -6.55 10.64
N ALA A 401 26.11 -7.82 10.26
CA ALA A 401 25.55 -8.40 9.04
C ALA A 401 24.02 -8.40 9.00
N ASN A 402 23.36 -8.53 10.15
CA ASN A 402 21.90 -8.54 10.24
C ASN A 402 21.29 -7.14 10.38
N ILE A 403 22.04 -6.15 10.88
CA ILE A 403 21.58 -4.74 10.97
C ILE A 403 21.37 -4.14 9.58
N LEU A 404 22.33 -4.32 8.67
CA LEU A 404 22.29 -3.78 7.30
C LEU A 404 20.98 -4.10 6.54
N PRO A 405 20.56 -5.37 6.39
CA PRO A 405 19.30 -5.70 5.72
C PRO A 405 18.07 -5.28 6.53
N TRP A 406 18.17 -5.11 7.85
CA TRP A 406 17.05 -4.64 8.66
C TRP A 406 16.70 -3.17 8.35
N VAL A 407 17.71 -2.32 8.12
CA VAL A 407 17.51 -0.95 7.63
C VAL A 407 16.82 -0.94 6.27
N LEU A 408 17.36 -1.71 5.32
CA LEU A 408 16.86 -1.75 3.94
C LEU A 408 15.42 -2.29 3.85
N ASN A 409 15.05 -3.25 4.69
CA ASN A 409 13.73 -3.86 4.67
C ASN A 409 12.63 -2.98 5.29
N ASN A 410 12.99 -2.12 6.26
CA ASN A 410 12.04 -1.27 6.99
C ASN A 410 11.80 0.08 6.32
N GLN A 411 12.57 0.44 5.28
CA GLN A 411 12.37 1.66 4.52
C GLN A 411 11.51 1.41 3.26
N GLY A 412 10.48 2.24 3.10
CA GLY A 412 9.39 2.01 2.14
C GLY A 412 9.76 2.24 0.67
N SER A 413 10.52 3.29 0.36
CA SER A 413 10.94 3.66 -1.00
C SER A 413 12.45 3.54 -1.18
N ASP A 414 12.91 3.46 -2.42
CA ASP A 414 14.33 3.35 -2.75
C ASP A 414 15.16 4.55 -2.27
N SER A 415 14.62 5.77 -2.36
CA SER A 415 15.27 6.96 -1.83
C SER A 415 15.36 6.95 -0.30
N ARG A 416 14.35 6.43 0.41
CA ARG A 416 14.40 6.25 1.87
C ARG A 416 15.37 5.15 2.29
N ARG A 417 15.48 4.06 1.51
CA ARG A 417 16.50 3.01 1.73
C ARG A 417 17.91 3.58 1.64
N GLY A 418 18.18 4.37 0.60
CA GLY A 418 19.47 5.05 0.43
C GLY A 418 19.80 5.98 1.60
N MET A 419 18.86 6.84 2.00
CA MET A 419 19.06 7.73 3.15
C MET A 419 19.24 6.97 4.46
N GLY A 420 18.48 5.90 4.66
CA GLY A 420 18.62 5.04 5.83
C GLY A 420 20.03 4.46 5.96
N ILE A 421 20.62 4.01 4.84
CA ILE A 421 22.01 3.56 4.80
C ILE A 421 23.01 4.70 5.05
N VAL A 422 22.78 5.91 4.51
CA VAL A 422 23.65 7.06 4.78
C VAL A 422 23.64 7.42 6.27
N ILE A 423 22.45 7.51 6.89
CA ILE A 423 22.32 7.77 8.35
C ILE A 423 22.99 6.68 9.16
N LEU A 424 22.76 5.40 8.81
CA LEU A 424 23.36 4.24 9.45
C LEU A 424 24.89 4.36 9.48
N ASN A 425 25.49 4.69 8.35
CA ASN A 425 26.95 4.70 8.23
C ASN A 425 27.58 5.98 8.78
N ILE A 426 27.04 7.17 8.55
CA ILE A 426 27.60 8.41 9.15
C ILE A 426 27.68 8.27 10.67
N ILE A 427 26.60 7.78 11.29
CA ILE A 427 26.57 7.61 12.75
C ILE A 427 27.41 6.40 13.16
N GLY A 428 27.32 5.28 12.44
CA GLY A 428 28.01 4.06 12.86
C GLY A 428 29.51 4.07 12.63
N GLN A 429 30.01 4.77 11.62
CA GLN A 429 31.45 4.98 11.39
C GLN A 429 32.07 5.97 12.38
N CYS A 430 31.27 6.60 13.24
CA CYS A 430 31.80 7.25 14.44
C CYS A 430 32.29 6.23 15.49
N GLY A 431 31.86 4.96 15.41
CA GLY A 431 32.22 3.90 16.36
C GLY A 431 33.72 3.60 16.42
N PRO A 432 34.41 3.45 15.27
CA PRO A 432 35.86 3.23 15.24
C PRO A 432 36.70 4.35 15.87
N PHE A 433 36.25 5.62 15.84
CA PHE A 433 36.95 6.70 16.56
C PHE A 433 37.04 6.42 18.07
N LEU A 434 35.98 5.87 18.64
CA LEU A 434 35.99 5.45 20.04
C LEU A 434 36.75 4.13 20.19
N GLY A 435 36.39 3.11 19.41
CA GLY A 435 36.92 1.74 19.55
C GLY A 435 38.43 1.62 19.38
N THR A 436 39.07 2.44 18.55
CA THR A 436 40.53 2.44 18.39
C THR A 436 41.28 3.08 19.56
N ASN A 437 40.60 3.89 20.39
CA ASN A 437 41.21 4.61 21.51
C ASN A 437 40.91 3.99 22.88
N VAL A 438 40.10 2.92 22.97
CA VAL A 438 39.73 2.30 24.26
C VAL A 438 40.72 1.25 24.79
N PHE A 439 41.83 0.98 24.08
CA PHE A 439 42.88 0.02 24.48
C PHE A 439 44.26 0.69 24.64
N PRO A 440 44.45 1.60 25.61
CA PRO A 440 45.75 2.24 25.82
C PRO A 440 46.78 1.24 26.36
N SER A 441 48.06 1.41 25.98
CA SER A 441 49.16 0.55 26.44
C SER A 441 49.33 0.54 27.97
N SER A 442 48.83 1.57 28.67
CA SER A 442 48.79 1.63 30.14
C SER A 442 47.97 0.53 30.80
N ASP A 443 46.98 -0.01 30.06
CA ASP A 443 46.03 -0.99 30.58
C ASP A 443 46.45 -2.44 30.25
N ALA A 444 47.62 -2.63 29.61
CA ALA A 444 48.24 -3.93 29.38
C ALA A 444 48.55 -4.63 30.72
N PRO A 445 48.54 -5.97 30.80
CA PRO A 445 48.31 -6.96 29.74
C PRO A 445 46.85 -7.43 29.59
N ARG A 446 45.91 -6.82 30.31
CA ARG A 446 44.51 -7.31 30.41
C ARG A 446 43.48 -6.41 29.73
N TYR A 447 43.79 -5.13 29.56
CA TYR A 447 42.93 -4.14 28.89
C TYR A 447 41.48 -4.13 29.41
N ILE A 448 41.29 -4.30 30.73
CA ILE A 448 39.97 -4.52 31.37
C ILE A 448 38.98 -3.42 30.99
N ARG A 449 39.45 -2.16 30.94
CA ARG A 449 38.62 -1.00 30.58
C ARG A 449 38.07 -1.11 29.15
N GLY A 450 38.93 -1.39 28.17
CA GLY A 450 38.54 -1.54 26.77
C GLY A 450 37.56 -2.69 26.55
N GLN A 451 37.81 -3.84 27.18
CA GLN A 451 36.93 -5.00 27.12
C GLN A 451 35.56 -4.72 27.76
N SER A 452 35.53 -4.02 28.90
CA SER A 452 34.28 -3.65 29.59
C SER A 452 33.44 -2.66 28.79
N ILE A 453 34.08 -1.69 28.12
CA ILE A 453 33.39 -0.75 27.23
C ILE A 453 32.76 -1.50 26.05
N CYS A 454 33.49 -2.43 25.43
CA CYS A 454 32.96 -3.24 24.33
C CYS A 454 31.77 -4.11 24.79
N ALA A 455 31.85 -4.73 25.98
CA ALA A 455 30.74 -5.47 26.56
C ALA A 455 29.48 -4.59 26.76
N ALA A 456 29.65 -3.38 27.30
CA ALA A 456 28.54 -2.45 27.54
C ALA A 456 27.84 -2.04 26.25
N PHE A 457 28.58 -1.73 25.18
CA PHE A 457 27.99 -1.40 23.88
C PHE A 457 27.26 -2.60 23.25
N MET A 458 27.78 -3.82 23.42
CA MET A 458 27.10 -5.02 22.95
C MET A 458 25.78 -5.29 23.72
N PHE A 459 25.75 -5.08 25.04
CA PHE A 459 24.49 -5.11 25.81
C PHE A 459 23.51 -4.01 25.38
N PHE A 460 24.02 -2.81 25.09
CA PHE A 460 23.19 -1.71 24.59
C PHE A 460 22.53 -2.05 23.25
N THR A 461 23.25 -2.73 22.33
CA THR A 461 22.67 -3.25 21.09
C THR A 461 21.51 -4.22 21.33
N VAL A 462 21.58 -5.06 22.37
CA VAL A 462 20.47 -5.96 22.75
C VAL A 462 19.21 -5.16 23.09
N VAL A 463 19.35 -4.13 23.95
CA VAL A 463 18.23 -3.27 24.35
C VAL A 463 17.62 -2.55 23.15
N LEU A 464 18.45 -1.99 22.27
CA LEU A 464 18.00 -1.32 21.05
C LEU A 464 17.28 -2.27 20.09
N ALA A 465 17.80 -3.49 19.89
CA ALA A 465 17.19 -4.49 19.03
C ALA A 465 15.79 -4.90 19.52
N LEU A 466 15.64 -5.14 20.82
CA LEU A 466 14.34 -5.48 21.43
C LEU A 466 13.36 -4.29 21.39
N SER A 467 13.85 -3.06 21.59
CA SER A 467 13.05 -1.84 21.51
C SER A 467 12.51 -1.60 20.10
N LEU A 468 13.35 -1.70 19.07
CA LEU A 468 12.89 -1.56 17.68
C LEU A 468 11.92 -2.68 17.29
N ARG A 469 12.17 -3.92 17.74
CA ARG A 469 11.24 -5.03 17.51
C ARG A 469 9.87 -4.78 18.15
N THR A 470 9.83 -4.35 19.40
CA THR A 470 8.56 -4.09 20.11
C THR A 470 7.77 -2.96 19.46
N LEU A 471 8.43 -1.88 19.03
CA LEU A 471 7.82 -0.79 18.26
C LEU A 471 7.22 -1.29 16.94
N LEU A 472 7.96 -2.08 16.15
CA LEU A 472 7.48 -2.63 14.88
C LEU A 472 6.30 -3.61 15.08
N VAL A 473 6.35 -4.44 16.13
CA VAL A 473 5.23 -5.34 16.47
C VAL A 473 4.00 -4.54 16.87
N TRP A 474 4.16 -3.45 17.63
CA TRP A 474 3.05 -2.57 18.01
C TRP A 474 2.42 -1.86 16.79
N GLU A 475 3.24 -1.30 15.89
CA GLU A 475 2.76 -0.68 14.65
C GLU A 475 2.02 -1.70 13.77
N ASN A 476 2.58 -2.90 13.59
CA ASN A 476 1.95 -3.97 12.81
C ASN A 476 0.64 -4.44 13.45
N ARG A 477 0.59 -4.63 14.77
CA ARG A 477 -0.65 -4.98 15.48
C ARG A 477 -1.73 -3.90 15.36
N ARG A 478 -1.36 -2.62 15.31
CA ARG A 478 -2.31 -1.52 15.07
C ARG A 478 -2.88 -1.58 13.64
N LEU A 479 -2.07 -1.97 12.66
CA LEU A 479 -2.46 -2.13 11.27
C LEU A 479 -3.25 -3.43 11.01
N ASP A 480 -3.05 -4.48 11.80
CA ASP A 480 -3.65 -5.81 11.61
C ASP A 480 -5.07 -5.97 12.19
N LYS A 481 -5.66 -4.94 12.80
CA LYS A 481 -7.03 -4.97 13.38
C LYS A 481 -8.13 -5.02 12.31
N HIS A 482 -8.21 -6.10 11.56
CA HIS A 482 -9.19 -6.30 10.48
C HIS A 482 -10.19 -7.46 10.70
N ASN A 483 -10.17 -8.14 11.85
CA ASN A 483 -11.26 -8.96 12.42
C ASN A 483 -11.52 -8.53 13.86
N GLY A 484 -12.79 -8.42 14.25
CA GLY A 484 -13.14 -7.62 15.41
C GLY A 484 -14.63 -7.46 15.66
N ILE A 485 -14.99 -7.25 16.93
CA ILE A 485 -16.32 -6.80 17.36
C ILE A 485 -16.61 -5.46 16.70
N ARG A 486 -17.77 -5.36 16.04
CA ARG A 486 -18.18 -4.17 15.31
C ARG A 486 -19.22 -3.42 16.10
N PHE A 487 -19.10 -2.10 16.12
CA PHE A 487 -20.04 -1.19 16.76
C PHE A 487 -20.53 -0.16 15.74
N SER A 488 -21.81 0.18 15.79
CA SER A 488 -22.40 1.22 14.94
C SER A 488 -23.63 1.80 15.61
N ILE A 489 -23.81 3.11 15.46
CA ILE A 489 -25.02 3.84 15.82
C ILE A 489 -25.68 4.31 14.53
N THR A 490 -26.97 4.00 14.39
CA THR A 490 -27.75 4.24 13.17
C THR A 490 -28.91 5.17 13.48
N ASN A 491 -29.14 6.17 12.64
CA ASN A 491 -30.27 7.08 12.81
C ASN A 491 -31.56 6.48 12.22
N LEU A 492 -32.48 6.08 13.10
CA LEU A 492 -33.80 5.55 12.76
C LEU A 492 -34.93 6.57 12.92
N SER A 493 -34.62 7.87 12.92
CA SER A 493 -35.63 8.92 12.90
C SER A 493 -36.60 8.71 11.71
N PRO A 494 -37.89 9.08 11.82
CA PRO A 494 -38.89 8.77 10.79
C PRO A 494 -38.48 9.18 9.37
N SER A 495 -37.80 10.30 9.20
CA SER A 495 -37.32 10.80 7.90
C SER A 495 -36.13 10.03 7.31
N SER A 496 -35.38 9.28 8.13
CA SER A 496 -34.18 8.54 7.72
C SER A 496 -34.30 7.03 7.94
N ALA A 497 -35.41 6.55 8.51
CA ALA A 497 -35.58 5.17 8.92
C ALA A 497 -35.39 4.19 7.76
N ARG A 498 -35.90 4.49 6.56
CA ARG A 498 -35.72 3.64 5.37
C ARG A 498 -34.26 3.51 4.93
N THR A 499 -33.49 4.58 5.05
CA THR A 499 -32.10 4.65 4.54
C THR A 499 -31.07 4.24 5.59
N MET A 500 -31.48 4.20 6.88
CA MET A 500 -30.67 3.76 8.01
C MET A 500 -29.23 4.29 7.98
N PRO A 501 -29.01 5.61 7.90
CA PRO A 501 -27.67 6.15 7.82
C PRO A 501 -26.94 5.90 9.15
N ILE A 502 -25.74 5.35 9.03
CA ILE A 502 -24.84 5.12 10.16
C ILE A 502 -24.19 6.46 10.52
N ILE A 503 -24.45 6.95 11.73
CA ILE A 503 -23.91 8.22 12.23
C ILE A 503 -22.57 8.03 12.96
N PHE A 504 -22.33 6.83 13.50
CA PHE A 504 -21.08 6.47 14.15
C PHE A 504 -20.76 5.00 13.92
N GLN A 505 -19.48 4.68 13.75
CA GLN A 505 -18.99 3.31 13.65
C GLN A 505 -17.63 3.17 14.33
N ASP A 506 -17.43 2.07 15.04
CA ASP A 506 -16.12 1.70 15.59
C ASP A 506 -15.92 0.18 15.49
N ARG A 507 -14.68 -0.26 15.71
CA ARG A 507 -14.29 -1.66 15.67
C ARG A 507 -13.24 -1.98 16.71
N ALA A 508 -13.55 -2.91 17.61
CA ALA A 508 -12.55 -3.52 18.47
C ALA A 508 -11.88 -4.69 17.73
N GLY A 509 -10.57 -4.62 17.51
CA GLY A 509 -9.78 -5.63 16.78
C GLY A 509 -9.58 -6.97 17.52
N ILE A 510 -10.64 -7.51 18.14
CA ILE A 510 -10.64 -8.75 18.92
C ILE A 510 -11.30 -9.84 18.07
N SER A 511 -10.52 -10.83 17.63
CA SER A 511 -11.03 -11.96 16.82
C SER A 511 -11.39 -13.14 17.72
N LEU A 512 -12.67 -13.25 18.08
CA LEU A 512 -13.16 -14.36 18.92
C LEU A 512 -12.96 -15.73 18.27
N TYR A 513 -12.98 -15.82 16.94
CA TYR A 513 -12.70 -17.06 16.23
C TYR A 513 -11.22 -17.46 16.39
N ASP A 514 -10.30 -16.54 16.10
CA ASP A 514 -8.85 -16.84 16.18
C ASP A 514 -8.42 -17.14 17.62
N ALA A 515 -9.02 -16.46 18.61
CA ALA A 515 -8.76 -16.67 20.03
C ALA A 515 -9.02 -18.11 20.51
N GLN A 516 -9.97 -18.81 19.87
CA GLN A 516 -10.33 -20.19 20.19
C GLN A 516 -9.37 -21.23 19.60
N PHE A 517 -8.34 -20.85 18.84
CA PHE A 517 -7.34 -21.78 18.28
C PHE A 517 -5.93 -21.51 18.83
N THR A 518 -5.83 -20.94 20.03
CA THR A 518 -4.56 -20.58 20.68
C THR A 518 -3.90 -21.75 21.42
N ASN A 519 -4.62 -22.87 21.53
CA ASN A 519 -4.21 -24.10 22.18
C ASN A 519 -3.16 -24.88 21.34
N PRO A 520 -2.20 -25.57 21.99
CA PRO A 520 -1.06 -26.22 21.31
C PRO A 520 -1.44 -27.27 20.27
N GLU A 521 -2.62 -27.87 20.41
CA GLU A 521 -3.16 -28.93 19.55
C GLU A 521 -3.82 -28.39 18.27
N GLY A 522 -4.01 -27.06 18.16
CA GLY A 522 -4.69 -26.44 17.02
C GLY A 522 -6.19 -26.78 16.90
N THR A 523 -6.75 -27.42 17.93
CA THR A 523 -8.19 -27.71 18.07
C THR A 523 -8.94 -26.48 18.57
N ARG A 524 -10.26 -26.45 18.41
CA ARG A 524 -11.07 -25.32 18.85
C ARG A 524 -11.34 -25.40 20.36
N GLY A 525 -10.81 -24.47 21.14
CA GLY A 525 -10.96 -24.38 22.59
C GLY A 525 -11.94 -23.29 23.07
N PRO A 526 -12.05 -23.08 24.40
CA PRO A 526 -12.85 -22.01 25.01
C PRO A 526 -12.31 -20.61 24.64
N ILE A 527 -13.15 -19.59 24.74
CA ILE A 527 -12.73 -18.19 24.64
C ILE A 527 -11.90 -17.87 25.90
N PRO A 528 -10.64 -17.41 25.75
CA PRO A 528 -9.78 -17.14 26.91
C PRO A 528 -10.33 -16.05 27.85
N PRO A 529 -10.09 -16.13 29.17
CA PRO A 529 -10.52 -15.12 30.12
C PRO A 529 -9.98 -13.71 29.82
N ASP A 530 -8.71 -13.58 29.42
CA ASP A 530 -8.09 -12.31 29.06
C ASP A 530 -8.73 -11.65 27.83
N ILE A 531 -9.21 -12.47 26.89
CA ILE A 531 -9.98 -12.00 25.74
C ILE A 531 -11.38 -11.57 26.20
N THR A 532 -11.98 -12.28 27.13
CA THR A 532 -13.29 -11.92 27.70
C THR A 532 -13.23 -10.55 28.38
N ASP A 533 -12.21 -10.32 29.22
CA ASP A 533 -12.02 -9.04 29.91
C ASP A 533 -11.81 -7.89 28.89
N GLN A 534 -11.00 -8.12 27.84
CA GLN A 534 -10.85 -7.16 26.75
C GLN A 534 -12.17 -6.86 26.02
N VAL A 535 -13.06 -7.84 25.87
CA VAL A 535 -14.38 -7.62 25.28
C VAL A 535 -15.24 -6.77 26.21
N VAL A 536 -15.26 -7.07 27.51
CA VAL A 536 -16.01 -6.30 28.52
C VAL A 536 -15.56 -4.84 28.52
N ASP A 537 -14.26 -4.57 28.60
CA ASP A 537 -13.70 -3.21 28.56
C ASP A 537 -14.12 -2.45 27.30
N ARG A 538 -14.10 -3.15 26.15
CA ARG A 538 -14.49 -2.54 24.87
C ARG A 538 -15.99 -2.27 24.77
N LEU A 539 -16.83 -3.13 25.34
CA LEU A 539 -18.28 -2.90 25.40
C LEU A 539 -18.62 -1.76 26.38
N ALA A 540 -17.93 -1.66 27.52
CA ALA A 540 -18.05 -0.54 28.45
C ALA A 540 -17.67 0.79 27.78
N GLN A 541 -16.63 0.80 26.93
CA GLN A 541 -16.32 1.98 26.12
C GLN A 541 -17.44 2.32 25.13
N PHE A 542 -18.08 1.33 24.51
CA PHE A 542 -19.22 1.57 23.63
C PHE A 542 -20.45 2.10 24.38
N GLN A 543 -20.63 1.74 25.67
CA GLN A 543 -21.68 2.32 26.52
C GLN A 543 -21.51 3.83 26.67
N ILE A 544 -20.28 4.28 26.92
CA ILE A 544 -19.96 5.71 27.02
C ILE A 544 -20.29 6.40 25.69
N THR A 545 -19.88 5.82 24.56
CA THR A 545 -20.24 6.37 23.25
C THR A 545 -21.75 6.41 23.02
N CYS A 546 -22.49 5.35 23.37
CA CYS A 546 -23.96 5.38 23.28
C CYS A 546 -24.57 6.49 24.14
N ALA A 547 -24.04 6.74 25.33
CA ALA A 547 -24.49 7.83 26.20
C ALA A 547 -24.21 9.21 25.60
N ASP A 548 -23.02 9.42 25.00
CA ASP A 548 -22.65 10.67 24.32
C ASP A 548 -23.60 10.99 23.15
N PHE A 549 -24.03 9.95 22.41
CA PHE A 549 -25.01 10.07 21.34
C PHE A 549 -26.47 10.01 21.82
N GLN A 550 -26.71 9.94 23.14
CA GLN A 550 -28.04 9.86 23.75
C GLN A 550 -28.91 8.71 23.22
N VAL A 551 -28.29 7.56 22.93
CA VAL A 551 -29.01 6.37 22.47
C VAL A 551 -29.87 5.82 23.62
N PRO A 552 -31.20 5.68 23.46
CA PRO A 552 -32.06 5.08 24.49
C PRO A 552 -31.62 3.65 24.82
N ARG A 553 -31.67 3.26 26.09
CA ARG A 553 -31.13 1.96 26.55
C ARG A 553 -31.83 0.77 25.89
N GLU A 554 -33.12 0.91 25.63
CA GLU A 554 -33.97 -0.06 24.92
C GLU A 554 -33.59 -0.24 23.44
N ASN A 555 -32.84 0.70 22.86
CA ASN A 555 -32.41 0.68 21.46
C ASN A 555 -30.95 0.21 21.30
N ILE A 556 -30.37 -0.38 22.34
CA ILE A 556 -29.01 -0.93 22.31
C ILE A 556 -29.08 -2.44 22.22
N TYR A 557 -28.49 -2.99 21.16
CA TYR A 557 -28.52 -4.42 20.88
C TYR A 557 -27.10 -4.99 20.76
N VAL A 558 -26.80 -6.04 21.52
CA VAL A 558 -25.54 -6.79 21.45
C VAL A 558 -25.82 -8.16 20.85
N LEU A 559 -25.30 -8.40 19.64
CA LEU A 559 -25.55 -9.63 18.88
C LEU A 559 -24.27 -10.47 18.81
N ALA A 560 -24.40 -11.78 19.01
CA ALA A 560 -23.30 -12.73 18.87
C ALA A 560 -23.63 -13.83 17.85
N THR A 561 -22.62 -14.22 17.07
CA THR A 561 -22.75 -15.17 15.95
C THR A 561 -22.01 -16.48 16.23
N GLU A 562 -21.68 -17.24 15.17
CA GLU A 562 -21.06 -18.56 15.23
C GLU A 562 -19.89 -18.68 16.22
N ALA A 563 -18.96 -17.70 16.24
CA ALA A 563 -17.77 -17.77 17.09
C ALA A 563 -18.12 -17.93 18.58
N THR A 564 -19.11 -17.19 19.06
CA THR A 564 -19.61 -17.30 20.43
C THR A 564 -20.54 -18.50 20.59
N ARG A 565 -21.39 -18.81 19.60
CA ARG A 565 -22.36 -19.91 19.66
C ARG A 565 -21.74 -21.28 19.83
N THR A 566 -20.56 -21.48 19.25
CA THR A 566 -19.88 -22.79 19.23
C THR A 566 -18.70 -22.85 20.20
N ALA A 567 -18.47 -21.80 20.98
CA ALA A 567 -17.46 -21.81 22.04
C ALA A 567 -17.94 -22.68 23.22
N PRO A 568 -17.10 -23.59 23.75
CA PRO A 568 -17.46 -24.44 24.90
C PRO A 568 -17.93 -23.66 26.13
N ASN A 569 -17.36 -22.47 26.38
CA ASN A 569 -17.68 -21.59 27.50
C ASN A 569 -18.59 -20.40 27.10
N SER A 570 -19.47 -20.58 26.11
CA SER A 570 -20.35 -19.51 25.61
C SER A 570 -21.24 -18.88 26.68
N GLU A 571 -21.78 -19.69 27.60
CA GLU A 571 -22.65 -19.21 28.68
C GLU A 571 -21.88 -18.35 29.68
N GLU A 572 -20.72 -18.83 30.14
CA GLU A 572 -19.83 -18.08 31.02
C GLU A 572 -19.37 -16.76 30.38
N PHE A 573 -18.98 -16.79 29.11
CA PHE A 573 -18.57 -15.60 28.37
C PHE A 573 -19.67 -14.54 28.32
N ARG A 574 -20.92 -14.94 28.05
CA ARG A 574 -22.07 -14.02 28.02
C ARG A 574 -22.45 -13.53 29.42
N ALA A 575 -22.36 -14.39 30.43
CA ALA A 575 -22.61 -14.03 31.82
C ALA A 575 -21.63 -12.95 32.29
N ARG A 576 -20.33 -13.09 31.98
CA ARG A 576 -19.31 -12.07 32.29
C ARG A 576 -19.57 -10.73 31.58
N ILE A 577 -20.03 -10.76 30.33
CA ILE A 577 -20.43 -9.51 29.64
C ILE A 577 -21.60 -8.84 30.35
N LYS A 578 -22.61 -9.61 30.74
CA LYS A 578 -23.77 -9.10 31.47
C LYS A 578 -23.38 -8.56 32.84
N GLU A 579 -22.49 -9.21 33.56
CA GLU A 579 -21.97 -8.74 34.84
C GLU A 579 -21.17 -7.44 34.70
N GLY A 580 -20.26 -7.37 33.72
CA GLY A 580 -19.39 -6.22 33.53
C GLY A 580 -20.05 -4.99 32.89
N THR A 581 -21.11 -5.18 32.11
CA THR A 581 -21.76 -4.09 31.35
C THR A 581 -23.26 -3.93 31.64
N GLY A 582 -23.93 -4.95 32.17
CA GLY A 582 -25.40 -4.96 32.26
C GLY A 582 -26.12 -5.20 30.92
N TRP A 583 -25.39 -5.39 29.81
CA TRP A 583 -25.99 -5.69 28.51
C TRP A 583 -26.18 -7.19 28.29
N ASP A 584 -27.36 -7.56 27.78
CA ASP A 584 -27.66 -8.92 27.37
C ASP A 584 -27.13 -9.20 25.96
N VAL A 585 -26.40 -10.31 25.82
CA VAL A 585 -25.84 -10.77 24.54
C VAL A 585 -26.82 -11.73 23.87
N THR A 586 -27.49 -11.26 22.83
CA THR A 586 -28.40 -12.07 22.02
C THR A 586 -27.60 -12.99 21.11
N LEU A 587 -27.70 -14.30 21.35
CA LEU A 587 -27.05 -15.31 20.53
C LEU A 587 -27.93 -15.66 19.34
N LEU A 588 -27.50 -15.35 18.12
CA LEU A 588 -28.26 -15.66 16.92
C LEU A 588 -28.18 -17.16 16.62
N SER A 589 -29.30 -17.79 16.29
CA SER A 589 -29.31 -19.15 15.74
C SER A 589 -28.68 -19.15 14.33
N LYS A 590 -28.35 -20.34 13.79
CA LYS A 590 -27.80 -20.43 12.42
C LYS A 590 -28.81 -19.93 11.39
N GLU A 591 -30.08 -20.25 11.59
CA GLU A 591 -31.19 -19.86 10.73
C GLU A 591 -31.46 -18.35 10.82
N ASP A 592 -31.49 -17.80 12.03
CA ASP A 592 -31.67 -16.36 12.24
C ASP A 592 -30.51 -15.55 11.65
N GLU A 593 -29.27 -16.01 11.81
CA GLU A 593 -28.10 -15.35 11.24
C GLU A 593 -28.20 -15.24 9.71
N GLY A 594 -28.65 -16.29 9.03
CA GLY A 594 -28.89 -16.27 7.59
C GLY A 594 -30.08 -15.40 7.17
N ARG A 595 -31.21 -15.48 7.87
CA ARG A 595 -32.40 -14.65 7.62
C ARG A 595 -32.10 -13.16 7.81
N ILE A 596 -31.47 -12.80 8.92
CA ILE A 596 -31.04 -11.43 9.23
C ILE A 596 -29.97 -10.97 8.23
N GLY A 597 -29.06 -11.84 7.82
CA GLY A 597 -28.10 -11.55 6.75
C GLY A 597 -28.79 -11.18 5.44
N ALA A 598 -29.82 -11.92 5.04
CA ALA A 598 -30.64 -11.63 3.85
C ALA A 598 -31.41 -10.31 3.99
N LEU A 599 -31.94 -10.00 5.17
CA LEU A 599 -32.54 -8.69 5.48
C LEU A 599 -31.52 -7.55 5.35
N GLY A 600 -30.27 -7.77 5.75
CA GLY A 600 -29.19 -6.79 5.56
C GLY A 600 -28.85 -6.55 4.09
N ILE A 601 -28.96 -7.58 3.25
CA ILE A 601 -28.86 -7.45 1.79
C ILE A 601 -30.05 -6.65 1.26
N ALA A 602 -31.27 -6.99 1.66
CA ALA A 602 -32.49 -6.29 1.25
C ALA A 602 -32.46 -4.81 1.64
N SER A 603 -31.95 -4.51 2.84
CA SER A 603 -31.81 -3.13 3.31
C SER A 603 -30.79 -2.30 2.51
N SER A 604 -29.96 -2.95 1.69
CA SER A 604 -28.86 -2.34 0.93
C SER A 604 -29.19 -2.13 -0.56
N SER A 605 -30.43 -2.41 -0.96
CA SER A 605 -30.90 -2.33 -2.34
C SER A 605 -32.31 -1.72 -2.37
N ALA A 606 -32.70 -1.18 -3.51
CA ALA A 606 -34.08 -0.73 -3.74
C ALA A 606 -35.07 -1.90 -3.78
N SER A 607 -34.67 -3.01 -4.40
CA SER A 607 -35.39 -4.27 -4.40
C SER A 607 -34.40 -5.43 -4.56
N VAL A 608 -34.76 -6.61 -4.06
CA VAL A 608 -33.96 -7.83 -4.15
C VAL A 608 -34.82 -9.01 -4.61
N ALA A 609 -34.33 -9.75 -5.60
CA ALA A 609 -34.95 -10.99 -6.07
C ALA A 609 -33.86 -11.87 -6.68
N GLY A 610 -33.38 -12.87 -5.93
CA GLY A 610 -32.28 -13.72 -6.38
C GLY A 610 -31.66 -14.58 -5.29
N ILE A 611 -30.43 -15.02 -5.50
CA ILE A 611 -29.66 -15.79 -4.51
C ILE A 611 -28.88 -14.82 -3.63
N ALA A 612 -28.85 -15.06 -2.33
CA ALA A 612 -28.10 -14.30 -1.33
C ALA A 612 -27.02 -15.17 -0.70
N MET A 613 -25.81 -14.64 -0.58
CA MET A 613 -24.70 -15.29 0.12
C MET A 613 -23.96 -14.34 1.05
N ASP A 614 -23.69 -14.81 2.28
CA ASP A 614 -22.82 -14.13 3.25
C ASP A 614 -21.54 -14.93 3.44
N LEU A 615 -20.39 -14.25 3.34
CA LEU A 615 -19.08 -14.82 3.61
C LEU A 615 -18.48 -14.24 4.89
N GLY A 616 -18.58 -15.04 5.95
CA GLY A 616 -17.96 -14.82 7.24
C GLY A 616 -16.49 -15.27 7.31
N GLY A 617 -15.92 -15.19 8.51
CA GLY A 617 -14.58 -15.70 8.79
C GLY A 617 -14.52 -17.23 8.92
N GLY A 618 -15.52 -17.83 9.58
CA GLY A 618 -15.63 -19.27 9.85
C GLY A 618 -16.53 -20.03 8.88
N SER A 619 -17.62 -19.39 8.43
CA SER A 619 -18.64 -20.02 7.58
C SER A 619 -19.07 -19.15 6.40
N THR A 620 -19.79 -19.78 5.48
CA THR A 620 -20.46 -19.16 4.32
C THR A 620 -21.90 -19.64 4.28
N GLN A 621 -22.85 -18.71 4.15
CA GLN A 621 -24.28 -19.00 4.10
C GLN A 621 -24.81 -18.79 2.68
N ILE A 622 -25.82 -19.57 2.29
CA ILE A 622 -26.59 -19.39 1.05
C ILE A 622 -28.08 -19.52 1.30
N THR A 623 -28.86 -18.64 0.70
CA THR A 623 -30.33 -18.72 0.61
C THR A 623 -30.83 -18.00 -0.64
N TRP A 624 -32.13 -18.08 -0.95
CA TRP A 624 -32.75 -17.12 -1.87
C TRP A 624 -33.41 -16.00 -1.08
N VAL A 625 -33.52 -14.82 -1.68
CA VAL A 625 -34.19 -13.65 -1.10
C VAL A 625 -35.10 -13.00 -2.12
N MET A 626 -36.31 -12.66 -1.70
CA MET A 626 -37.26 -11.84 -2.45
C MET A 626 -37.87 -10.79 -1.54
N GLU A 627 -37.91 -9.56 -2.02
CA GLU A 627 -38.60 -8.46 -1.37
C GLU A 627 -39.87 -8.11 -2.16
N ARG A 628 -40.98 -7.98 -1.45
CA ARG A 628 -42.28 -7.57 -1.98
C ARG A 628 -43.00 -6.71 -0.96
N ASP A 629 -43.34 -5.49 -1.35
CA ASP A 629 -44.10 -4.54 -0.52
C ASP A 629 -43.52 -4.38 0.91
N GLY A 630 -42.18 -4.38 1.03
CA GLY A 630 -41.47 -4.27 2.30
C GLY A 630 -41.35 -5.57 3.10
N GLU A 631 -41.96 -6.66 2.66
CA GLU A 631 -41.78 -7.99 3.21
C GLU A 631 -40.63 -8.71 2.50
N VAL A 632 -39.65 -9.18 3.29
CA VAL A 632 -38.49 -9.91 2.77
C VAL A 632 -38.66 -11.38 3.13
N THR A 633 -38.80 -12.21 2.10
CA THR A 633 -38.94 -13.66 2.21
C THR A 633 -37.64 -14.36 1.81
N THR A 634 -37.38 -15.48 2.45
CA THR A 634 -36.25 -16.38 2.18
C THR A 634 -36.72 -17.81 2.12
N SER A 635 -35.83 -18.75 1.77
CA SER A 635 -36.18 -20.18 1.72
C SER A 635 -36.88 -20.67 3.00
N PRO A 636 -37.96 -21.47 2.88
CA PRO A 636 -38.64 -22.05 4.04
C PRO A 636 -37.75 -23.07 4.78
N LYS A 637 -36.68 -23.56 4.14
CA LYS A 637 -35.63 -24.39 4.78
C LYS A 637 -34.56 -23.55 5.49
N GLY A 638 -34.71 -22.23 5.51
CA GLY A 638 -33.73 -21.30 6.07
C GLY A 638 -32.51 -21.11 5.17
N SER A 639 -31.37 -20.78 5.79
CA SER A 639 -30.09 -20.66 5.09
C SER A 639 -29.24 -21.90 5.28
N PHE A 640 -28.65 -22.42 4.20
CA PHE A 640 -27.63 -23.46 4.30
C PHE A 640 -26.30 -22.84 4.68
N SER A 641 -25.70 -23.30 5.76
CA SER A 641 -24.43 -22.80 6.29
C SER A 641 -23.34 -23.85 6.08
N PHE A 642 -22.24 -23.43 5.46
CA PHE A 642 -21.07 -24.27 5.21
C PHE A 642 -19.86 -23.80 6.01
N PRO A 643 -18.94 -24.69 6.40
CA PRO A 643 -17.71 -24.34 7.11
C PRO A 643 -16.62 -23.80 6.16
N TYR A 644 -17.00 -22.92 5.23
CA TYR A 644 -16.16 -22.42 4.13
C TYR A 644 -15.86 -20.91 4.24
N GLY A 645 -15.82 -20.37 5.46
CA GLY A 645 -15.49 -18.96 5.68
C GLY A 645 -14.06 -18.61 5.25
N ALA A 646 -13.80 -17.34 4.97
CA ALA A 646 -12.53 -16.92 4.34
C ALA A 646 -11.27 -17.32 5.13
N ALA A 647 -11.34 -17.31 6.47
CA ALA A 647 -10.22 -17.73 7.32
C ALA A 647 -10.16 -19.26 7.48
N ALA A 648 -11.33 -19.92 7.58
CA ALA A 648 -11.41 -21.38 7.64
C ALA A 648 -10.89 -22.04 6.35
N LEU A 649 -11.24 -21.49 5.20
CA LEU A 649 -10.81 -21.97 3.89
C LEU A 649 -9.30 -21.83 3.71
N MET A 650 -8.73 -20.70 4.11
CA MET A 650 -7.27 -20.49 4.08
C MET A 650 -6.53 -21.61 4.83
N LYS A 651 -6.93 -21.90 6.08
CA LYS A 651 -6.34 -23.00 6.89
C LYS A 651 -6.51 -24.37 6.22
N ARG A 652 -7.64 -24.64 5.57
CA ARG A 652 -7.86 -25.92 4.86
C ARG A 652 -6.96 -26.04 3.61
N LEU A 653 -6.70 -24.94 2.91
CA LEU A 653 -5.87 -24.92 1.71
C LEU A 653 -4.36 -25.09 1.99
N GLU A 654 -3.90 -24.81 3.22
CA GLU A 654 -2.51 -25.04 3.64
C GLU A 654 -2.09 -26.52 3.67
N LYS A 655 -3.05 -27.45 3.65
CA LYS A 655 -2.80 -28.91 3.71
C LYS A 655 -2.27 -29.55 2.41
N GLY A 656 -2.00 -28.76 1.37
CA GLY A 656 -1.32 -29.19 0.13
C GLY A 656 -2.23 -29.36 -1.09
N LYS A 657 -1.63 -29.45 -2.30
CA LYS A 657 -2.35 -29.39 -3.60
C LYS A 657 -3.42 -30.47 -3.81
N LYS A 658 -3.17 -31.72 -3.37
CA LYS A 658 -4.14 -32.82 -3.50
C LYS A 658 -5.41 -32.54 -2.69
N ALA A 659 -5.26 -32.00 -1.48
CA ALA A 659 -6.37 -31.63 -0.62
C ALA A 659 -7.22 -30.47 -1.20
N VAL A 660 -6.66 -29.62 -2.06
CA VAL A 660 -7.41 -28.54 -2.73
C VAL A 660 -8.40 -29.10 -3.76
N GLY A 661 -8.02 -30.13 -4.51
CA GLY A 661 -8.91 -30.79 -5.49
C GLY A 661 -10.10 -31.45 -4.80
N GLU A 662 -9.82 -32.27 -3.79
CA GLU A 662 -10.85 -32.96 -2.98
C GLU A 662 -11.78 -31.94 -2.28
N LEU A 663 -11.22 -30.85 -1.75
CA LEU A 663 -11.99 -29.77 -1.14
C LEU A 663 -12.93 -29.10 -2.16
N LYS A 664 -12.46 -28.81 -3.37
CA LYS A 664 -13.32 -28.23 -4.42
C LYS A 664 -14.49 -29.15 -4.76
N GLU A 665 -14.25 -30.45 -4.90
CA GLU A 665 -15.32 -31.43 -5.19
C GLU A 665 -16.32 -31.58 -4.03
N GLU A 666 -15.84 -31.57 -2.78
CA GLU A 666 -16.68 -31.50 -1.57
C GLU A 666 -17.58 -30.27 -1.61
N MET A 667 -17.00 -29.08 -1.82
CA MET A 667 -17.73 -27.83 -1.85
C MET A 667 -18.73 -27.77 -3.01
N THR A 668 -18.35 -28.17 -4.22
CA THR A 668 -19.21 -28.16 -5.41
C THR A 668 -20.44 -29.05 -5.21
N ARG A 669 -20.26 -30.25 -4.64
CA ARG A 669 -21.39 -31.11 -4.27
C ARG A 669 -22.29 -30.45 -3.23
N GLY A 670 -21.69 -29.92 -2.16
CA GLY A 670 -22.43 -29.22 -1.09
C GLY A 670 -23.28 -28.06 -1.60
N PHE A 671 -22.74 -27.20 -2.45
CA PHE A 671 -23.50 -26.07 -3.02
C PHE A 671 -24.58 -26.51 -4.01
N ARG A 672 -24.35 -27.54 -4.83
CA ARG A 672 -25.39 -28.10 -5.72
C ARG A 672 -26.55 -28.69 -4.93
N ASP A 673 -26.26 -29.45 -3.88
CA ASP A 673 -27.28 -30.09 -3.07
C ASP A 673 -28.06 -29.06 -2.26
N ALA A 674 -27.39 -28.05 -1.70
CA ALA A 674 -28.09 -26.93 -1.06
C ALA A 674 -28.98 -26.17 -2.04
N TYR A 675 -28.50 -25.87 -3.26
CA TYR A 675 -29.34 -25.19 -4.26
C TYR A 675 -30.61 -25.97 -4.61
N ARG A 676 -30.52 -27.30 -4.74
CA ARG A 676 -31.70 -28.16 -4.98
C ARG A 676 -32.69 -28.13 -3.81
N GLN A 677 -32.18 -28.05 -2.58
CA GLN A 677 -32.99 -28.06 -1.36
C GLN A 677 -33.53 -26.68 -0.96
N LEU A 678 -33.02 -25.60 -1.56
CA LEU A 678 -33.47 -24.24 -1.26
C LEU A 678 -34.94 -23.99 -1.65
N GLU A 679 -35.54 -24.87 -2.46
CA GLU A 679 -36.93 -24.73 -2.93
C GLU A 679 -37.14 -23.33 -3.53
N VAL A 680 -36.32 -22.98 -4.53
CA VAL A 680 -36.40 -21.69 -5.22
C VAL A 680 -37.79 -21.58 -5.87
N PRO A 681 -38.60 -20.55 -5.54
CA PRO A 681 -39.97 -20.46 -6.01
C PRO A 681 -40.03 -20.22 -7.52
N GLU A 682 -41.04 -20.78 -8.20
CA GLU A 682 -41.20 -20.63 -9.66
C GLU A 682 -41.36 -19.17 -10.05
N GLU A 683 -41.99 -18.34 -9.21
CA GLU A 683 -42.09 -16.89 -9.39
C GLU A 683 -40.70 -16.22 -9.57
N LEU A 684 -39.71 -16.60 -8.76
CA LEU A 684 -38.34 -16.08 -8.88
C LEU A 684 -37.71 -16.49 -10.22
N LEU A 685 -37.97 -17.72 -10.66
CA LEU A 685 -37.49 -18.25 -11.93
C LEU A 685 -38.17 -17.57 -13.13
N GLU A 686 -39.46 -17.26 -13.04
CA GLU A 686 -40.22 -16.50 -14.05
C GLU A 686 -39.72 -15.04 -14.13
N MET A 687 -39.47 -14.39 -12.99
CA MET A 687 -38.84 -13.07 -12.94
C MET A 687 -37.45 -13.09 -13.59
N THR A 688 -36.70 -14.16 -13.37
CA THR A 688 -35.38 -14.37 -13.98
C THR A 688 -35.47 -14.53 -15.50
N ARG A 689 -36.43 -15.33 -15.99
CA ARG A 689 -36.69 -15.53 -17.43
C ARG A 689 -37.13 -14.23 -18.11
N SER A 690 -38.07 -13.50 -17.51
CA SER A 690 -38.60 -12.25 -18.07
C SER A 690 -37.56 -11.13 -18.11
N ARG A 691 -36.70 -11.02 -17.08
CA ARG A 691 -35.62 -10.02 -17.04
C ARG A 691 -34.39 -10.43 -17.85
N GLY A 692 -34.30 -11.69 -18.28
CA GLY A 692 -33.10 -12.26 -18.89
C GLY A 692 -31.88 -12.24 -17.96
N ARG A 693 -32.08 -12.13 -16.64
CA ARG A 693 -30.99 -12.05 -15.66
C ARG A 693 -31.31 -12.80 -14.38
N PHE A 694 -30.30 -13.48 -13.84
CA PHE A 694 -30.35 -14.11 -12.52
C PHE A 694 -29.31 -13.46 -11.62
N ASP A 695 -29.80 -12.77 -10.58
CA ASP A 695 -28.99 -11.94 -9.68
C ASP A 695 -28.46 -12.75 -8.48
N LEU A 696 -27.17 -12.57 -8.16
CA LEU A 696 -26.51 -13.04 -6.94
C LEU A 696 -26.10 -11.85 -6.08
N TYR A 697 -26.59 -11.80 -4.85
CA TYR A 697 -26.29 -10.77 -3.87
C TYR A 697 -25.26 -11.28 -2.87
N LEU A 698 -24.14 -10.57 -2.77
CA LEU A 698 -23.01 -10.95 -1.92
C LEU A 698 -22.83 -9.95 -0.78
N CYS A 699 -22.75 -10.44 0.45
CA CYS A 699 -22.36 -9.65 1.62
C CYS A 699 -21.20 -10.32 2.39
N GLY A 700 -20.71 -9.66 3.43
CA GLY A 700 -19.60 -10.20 4.23
C GLY A 700 -18.21 -9.70 3.83
N GLY A 701 -17.25 -9.93 4.73
CA GLY A 701 -15.93 -9.29 4.66
C GLY A 701 -15.06 -9.79 3.51
N GLY A 702 -15.14 -11.09 3.20
CA GLY A 702 -14.39 -11.71 2.11
C GLY A 702 -14.87 -11.25 0.73
N PHE A 703 -16.19 -11.27 0.49
CA PHE A 703 -16.76 -10.82 -0.77
C PHE A 703 -16.59 -9.32 -1.00
N ARG A 704 -16.66 -8.48 0.04
CA ARG A 704 -16.32 -7.05 -0.13
C ARG A 704 -14.85 -6.85 -0.54
N GLY A 705 -13.94 -7.62 0.04
CA GLY A 705 -12.53 -7.61 -0.37
C GLY A 705 -12.38 -7.95 -1.86
N TRP A 706 -13.07 -9.01 -2.31
CA TRP A 706 -13.14 -9.40 -3.71
C TRP A 706 -13.69 -8.29 -4.61
N GLY A 707 -14.81 -7.68 -4.24
CA GLY A 707 -15.44 -6.62 -5.02
C GLY A 707 -14.57 -5.36 -5.15
N TYR A 708 -13.79 -4.99 -4.13
CA TYR A 708 -12.82 -3.89 -4.25
C TYR A 708 -11.68 -4.20 -5.21
N VAL A 709 -11.24 -5.46 -5.32
CA VAL A 709 -10.26 -5.86 -6.35
C VAL A 709 -10.88 -5.78 -7.74
N LEU A 710 -12.11 -6.24 -7.90
CA LEU A 710 -12.84 -6.14 -9.16
C LEU A 710 -13.06 -4.68 -9.60
N MET A 711 -13.31 -3.75 -8.67
CA MET A 711 -13.37 -2.31 -9.00
C MET A 711 -12.05 -1.80 -9.58
N LYS A 712 -10.93 -2.16 -8.95
CA LYS A 712 -9.59 -1.79 -9.41
C LYS A 712 -9.26 -2.39 -10.79
N GLN A 713 -9.78 -3.57 -11.09
CA GLN A 713 -9.60 -4.24 -12.38
C GLN A 713 -10.60 -3.84 -13.45
N SER A 714 -11.65 -3.11 -13.05
CA SER A 714 -12.71 -2.77 -13.97
C SER A 714 -12.15 -1.98 -15.15
N LYS A 715 -12.88 -1.98 -16.26
CA LYS A 715 -12.54 -1.17 -17.44
C LYS A 715 -12.49 0.33 -17.13
N VAL A 716 -13.00 0.76 -15.98
CA VAL A 716 -12.92 2.14 -15.48
C VAL A 716 -11.83 2.22 -14.42
N ASP A 717 -10.63 2.65 -14.82
CA ASP A 717 -9.47 2.81 -13.93
C ASP A 717 -8.95 4.26 -13.96
N PRO A 718 -8.80 4.93 -12.80
CA PRO A 718 -9.32 4.51 -11.49
C PRO A 718 -10.86 4.52 -11.46
N TYR A 719 -11.42 3.59 -10.68
CA TYR A 719 -12.85 3.49 -10.48
C TYR A 719 -13.36 4.66 -9.62
N PRO A 720 -14.35 5.46 -10.07
CA PRO A 720 -14.67 6.74 -9.45
C PRO A 720 -15.48 6.62 -8.14
N ILE A 721 -16.19 5.51 -7.92
CA ILE A 721 -17.09 5.37 -6.77
C ILE A 721 -16.41 4.50 -5.70
N PRO A 722 -15.89 5.08 -4.59
CA PRO A 722 -15.13 4.35 -3.56
C PRO A 722 -16.04 3.60 -2.56
N ILE A 723 -17.27 3.27 -2.94
CA ILE A 723 -18.28 2.66 -2.08
C ILE A 723 -18.54 1.27 -2.65
N ILE A 724 -18.49 0.21 -1.83
CA ILE A 724 -18.72 -1.16 -2.31
C ILE A 724 -20.19 -1.44 -2.61
N ASN A 725 -21.09 -0.77 -1.90
CA ASN A 725 -22.52 -1.02 -2.02
C ASN A 725 -23.07 -0.60 -3.37
N GLY A 726 -23.80 -1.51 -4.01
CA GLY A 726 -24.45 -1.22 -5.29
C GLY A 726 -23.51 -1.35 -6.48
N PHE A 727 -22.26 -1.80 -6.25
CA PHE A 727 -21.38 -2.25 -7.30
C PHE A 727 -21.89 -3.56 -7.89
N ARG A 728 -21.95 -3.62 -9.21
CA ARG A 728 -22.42 -4.78 -9.96
C ARG A 728 -21.40 -5.19 -11.01
N VAL A 729 -21.28 -6.48 -11.22
CA VAL A 729 -20.41 -7.08 -12.25
C VAL A 729 -21.15 -8.21 -12.96
N LYS A 730 -20.73 -8.50 -14.19
CA LYS A 730 -21.21 -9.68 -14.92
C LYS A 730 -20.50 -10.94 -14.44
N ARG A 731 -21.09 -12.09 -14.75
CA ARG A 731 -20.52 -13.41 -14.45
C ARG A 731 -19.07 -13.56 -14.93
N GLU A 732 -18.78 -13.13 -16.15
CA GLU A 732 -17.45 -13.24 -16.77
C GLU A 732 -16.40 -12.49 -15.95
N ASP A 733 -16.65 -11.23 -15.62
CA ASP A 733 -15.75 -10.39 -14.82
C ASP A 733 -15.61 -10.93 -13.39
N PHE A 734 -16.69 -11.45 -12.81
CA PHE A 734 -16.66 -12.04 -11.46
C PHE A 734 -15.87 -13.35 -11.40
N HIS A 735 -15.95 -14.16 -12.46
CA HIS A 735 -15.31 -15.48 -12.57
C HIS A 735 -13.84 -15.40 -12.99
N ASP A 736 -13.34 -14.23 -13.42
CA ASP A 736 -11.93 -14.01 -13.76
C ASP A 736 -11.03 -13.99 -12.51
N THR A 737 -10.94 -15.15 -11.86
CA THR A 737 -10.18 -15.33 -10.62
C THR A 737 -8.67 -15.22 -10.86
N VAL A 738 -8.20 -15.47 -12.08
CA VAL A 738 -6.79 -15.39 -12.46
C VAL A 738 -6.33 -13.94 -12.40
N SER A 739 -7.03 -13.04 -13.11
CA SER A 739 -6.71 -11.61 -13.07
C SER A 739 -6.75 -11.08 -11.63
N VAL A 740 -7.79 -11.42 -10.86
CA VAL A 740 -7.93 -11.03 -9.43
C VAL A 740 -6.71 -11.43 -8.60
N LEU A 741 -6.23 -12.66 -8.76
CA LEU A 741 -5.06 -13.14 -8.04
C LEU A 741 -3.77 -12.44 -8.48
N ASP A 742 -3.64 -12.09 -9.76
CA ASP A 742 -2.48 -11.34 -10.26
C ASP A 742 -2.37 -9.95 -9.61
N VAL A 743 -3.48 -9.23 -9.48
CA VAL A 743 -3.49 -7.90 -8.83
C VAL A 743 -3.18 -7.97 -7.34
N VAL A 744 -3.58 -9.04 -6.66
CA VAL A 744 -3.33 -9.22 -5.21
C VAL A 744 -1.95 -9.79 -4.92
N SER A 745 -1.33 -10.45 -5.90
CA SER A 745 0.02 -11.01 -5.77
C SER A 745 1.12 -9.96 -5.83
N ASP A 746 0.79 -8.72 -6.18
CA ASP A 746 1.71 -7.58 -6.10
C ASP A 746 1.78 -7.05 -4.66
N PRO A 747 2.91 -7.24 -3.94
CA PRO A 747 3.04 -6.85 -2.54
C PRO A 747 3.19 -5.34 -2.33
N ASP A 748 3.48 -4.56 -3.38
CA ASP A 748 3.65 -3.11 -3.33
C ASP A 748 2.37 -2.37 -3.80
N GLU A 749 1.42 -3.06 -4.45
CA GLU A 749 0.14 -2.50 -4.88
C GLU A 749 -0.88 -2.42 -3.71
N LYS A 750 -1.20 -1.19 -3.29
CA LYS A 750 -2.24 -0.94 -2.26
C LYS A 750 -3.62 -0.84 -2.90
N ILE A 751 -4.43 -1.89 -2.75
CA ILE A 751 -5.82 -1.88 -3.22
C ILE A 751 -6.71 -1.10 -2.24
N PHE A 752 -7.41 -0.09 -2.72
CA PHE A 752 -8.36 0.68 -1.93
C PHE A 752 -9.44 -0.24 -1.32
N GLY A 753 -9.77 -0.03 -0.04
CA GLY A 753 -10.79 -0.84 0.66
C GLY A 753 -10.34 -2.26 1.08
N VAL A 754 -9.14 -2.70 0.69
CA VAL A 754 -8.59 -4.02 1.02
C VAL A 754 -7.41 -3.90 1.99
N SER A 755 -7.50 -4.56 3.14
CA SER A 755 -6.38 -4.62 4.09
C SER A 755 -5.43 -5.76 3.76
N LYS A 756 -4.19 -5.75 4.30
CA LYS A 756 -3.21 -6.84 4.12
C LYS A 756 -3.79 -8.23 4.45
N ARG A 757 -4.54 -8.33 5.55
CA ARG A 757 -5.24 -9.59 5.91
C ARG A 757 -6.31 -9.97 4.88
N ARG A 758 -7.13 -9.02 4.39
CA ARG A 758 -8.10 -9.34 3.34
C ARG A 758 -7.41 -9.78 2.05
N ALA A 759 -6.33 -9.11 1.66
CA ALA A 759 -5.50 -9.51 0.53
C ALA A 759 -5.00 -10.96 0.70
N SER A 760 -4.51 -11.33 1.89
CA SER A 760 -4.10 -12.72 2.17
C SER A 760 -5.23 -13.75 2.08
N GLN A 761 -6.50 -13.33 2.25
CA GLN A 761 -7.67 -14.20 2.16
C GLN A 761 -8.18 -14.38 0.73
N ILE A 762 -7.84 -13.49 -0.20
CA ILE A 762 -8.37 -13.51 -1.57
C ILE A 762 -8.07 -14.82 -2.31
N PRO A 763 -6.90 -15.48 -2.18
CA PRO A 763 -6.67 -16.80 -2.75
C PRO A 763 -7.69 -17.86 -2.31
N ALA A 764 -8.10 -17.83 -1.03
CA ALA A 764 -9.16 -18.69 -0.53
C ALA A 764 -10.52 -18.31 -1.15
N VAL A 765 -10.83 -17.02 -1.20
CA VAL A 765 -12.08 -16.53 -1.82
C VAL A 765 -12.14 -16.88 -3.31
N ALA A 766 -11.02 -16.86 -4.05
CA ALA A 766 -10.95 -17.26 -5.45
C ALA A 766 -11.35 -18.73 -5.65
N VAL A 767 -10.92 -19.63 -4.76
CA VAL A 767 -11.34 -21.05 -4.79
C VAL A 767 -12.85 -21.16 -4.60
N LEU A 768 -13.40 -20.43 -3.62
CA LEU A 768 -14.83 -20.40 -3.36
C LEU A 768 -15.62 -19.82 -4.54
N VAL A 769 -15.15 -18.73 -5.16
CA VAL A 769 -15.80 -18.10 -6.33
C VAL A 769 -15.87 -19.06 -7.51
N ASN A 770 -14.78 -19.76 -7.84
CA ASN A 770 -14.78 -20.78 -8.90
C ASN A 770 -15.82 -21.87 -8.61
N VAL A 771 -15.85 -22.38 -7.37
CA VAL A 771 -16.83 -23.40 -6.97
C VAL A 771 -18.27 -22.89 -7.09
N ILE A 772 -18.56 -21.68 -6.61
CA ILE A 772 -19.91 -21.10 -6.67
C ILE A 772 -20.35 -20.96 -8.13
N MET A 773 -19.46 -20.50 -9.02
CA MET A 773 -19.77 -20.38 -10.44
C MET A 773 -20.01 -21.75 -11.09
N ASP A 774 -19.26 -22.79 -10.73
CA ASP A 774 -19.44 -24.15 -11.29
C ASP A 774 -20.63 -24.92 -10.69
N ALA A 775 -21.03 -24.59 -9.45
CA ALA A 775 -22.04 -25.31 -8.69
C ALA A 775 -23.46 -24.76 -8.89
N LEU A 776 -23.60 -23.44 -8.93
CA LEU A 776 -24.91 -22.79 -9.04
C LEU A 776 -25.34 -22.66 -10.52
N PRO A 777 -26.64 -22.51 -10.81
CA PRO A 777 -27.12 -22.21 -12.17
C PRO A 777 -26.45 -20.98 -12.77
N ALA A 778 -26.72 -20.69 -14.04
CA ALA A 778 -26.14 -19.56 -14.77
C ALA A 778 -26.56 -18.20 -14.20
N ILE A 779 -26.04 -17.85 -13.02
CA ILE A 779 -26.03 -16.52 -12.41
C ILE A 779 -25.34 -15.61 -13.40
N THR A 780 -26.04 -14.57 -13.85
CA THR A 780 -25.53 -13.66 -14.88
C THR A 780 -24.98 -12.37 -14.30
N HIS A 781 -25.52 -11.92 -13.16
CA HIS A 781 -25.16 -10.65 -12.54
C HIS A 781 -24.91 -10.83 -11.04
N ILE A 782 -23.86 -10.16 -10.55
CA ILE A 782 -23.45 -10.21 -9.15
C ILE A 782 -23.48 -8.79 -8.58
N GLN A 783 -24.16 -8.59 -7.46
CA GLN A 783 -24.21 -7.34 -6.72
C GLN A 783 -23.54 -7.47 -5.36
N PHE A 784 -22.63 -6.53 -5.06
CA PHE A 784 -22.01 -6.42 -3.74
C PHE A 784 -22.84 -5.52 -2.82
N CYS A 785 -23.14 -6.04 -1.64
CA CYS A 785 -23.97 -5.40 -0.63
C CYS A 785 -23.15 -5.08 0.62
N GLN A 786 -23.39 -3.90 1.20
CA GLN A 786 -22.70 -3.48 2.42
C GLN A 786 -23.38 -4.00 3.68
N GLY A 787 -24.73 -4.02 3.70
CA GLY A 787 -25.50 -4.49 4.83
C GLY A 787 -25.25 -5.96 5.12
N GLY A 788 -25.19 -6.27 6.41
CA GLY A 788 -25.14 -7.63 6.92
C GLY A 788 -26.00 -7.73 8.16
N VAL A 789 -25.55 -8.53 9.13
CA VAL A 789 -26.33 -8.85 10.33
C VAL A 789 -26.83 -7.62 11.11
N ARG A 790 -26.01 -6.56 11.27
CA ARG A 790 -26.39 -5.39 12.06
C ARG A 790 -27.51 -4.60 11.39
N GLU A 791 -27.31 -4.31 10.11
CA GLU A 791 -28.25 -3.54 9.30
C GLU A 791 -29.55 -4.34 9.12
N GLY A 792 -29.46 -5.65 8.88
CA GLY A 792 -30.62 -6.54 8.80
C GLY A 792 -31.41 -6.64 10.10
N TYR A 793 -30.75 -6.64 11.26
CA TYR A 793 -31.44 -6.73 12.56
C TYR A 793 -32.23 -5.46 12.89
N LEU A 794 -31.71 -4.30 12.47
CA LEU A 794 -32.45 -3.03 12.55
C LEU A 794 -33.57 -2.97 11.52
N PHE A 795 -33.31 -3.41 10.28
CA PHE A 795 -34.29 -3.43 9.21
C PHE A 795 -35.50 -4.29 9.56
N ASP A 796 -35.29 -5.46 10.18
CA ASP A 796 -36.35 -6.38 10.64
C ASP A 796 -37.35 -5.73 11.60
N ARG A 797 -36.92 -4.70 12.34
CA ARG A 797 -37.74 -3.98 13.34
C ARG A 797 -38.45 -2.77 12.76
N LEU A 798 -38.15 -2.39 11.53
CA LEU A 798 -38.86 -1.31 10.87
C LEU A 798 -40.27 -1.77 10.48
N PRO A 799 -41.28 -0.90 10.61
CA PRO A 799 -42.61 -1.18 10.07
C PRO A 799 -42.55 -1.56 8.59
N SER A 800 -43.44 -2.45 8.15
CA SER A 800 -43.56 -2.87 6.74
C SER A 800 -43.66 -1.68 5.80
N GLU A 801 -44.42 -0.65 6.18
CA GLU A 801 -44.66 0.55 5.39
C GLU A 801 -43.38 1.34 5.18
N VAL A 802 -42.51 1.38 6.20
CA VAL A 802 -41.20 2.03 6.10
C VAL A 802 -40.27 1.22 5.21
N ARG A 803 -40.25 -0.11 5.34
CA ARG A 803 -39.42 -0.99 4.51
C ARG A 803 -39.80 -0.93 3.03
N ALA A 804 -41.10 -0.80 2.75
CA ALA A 804 -41.66 -0.71 1.40
C ALA A 804 -41.35 0.61 0.67
N GLN A 805 -40.87 1.64 1.39
CA GLN A 805 -40.52 2.91 0.75
C GLN A 805 -39.38 2.73 -0.26
N ASP A 806 -39.48 3.44 -1.38
CA ASP A 806 -38.35 3.55 -2.31
C ASP A 806 -37.19 4.29 -1.61
N PRO A 807 -36.00 3.68 -1.49
CA PRO A 807 -34.93 4.27 -0.72
C PRO A 807 -34.29 5.48 -1.38
N LEU A 808 -34.35 5.59 -2.71
CA LEU A 808 -33.84 6.75 -3.44
C LEU A 808 -34.75 7.96 -3.18
N LEU A 809 -36.06 7.78 -3.18
CA LEU A 809 -37.01 8.83 -2.80
C LEU A 809 -36.87 9.21 -1.33
N ALA A 810 -36.81 8.22 -0.44
CA ALA A 810 -36.63 8.47 1.00
C ALA A 810 -35.32 9.25 1.29
N ALA A 811 -34.23 8.92 0.59
CA ALA A 811 -32.95 9.60 0.76
C ALA A 811 -32.93 11.05 0.26
N THR A 812 -33.75 11.36 -0.75
CA THR A 812 -33.74 12.67 -1.42
C THR A 812 -34.82 13.60 -0.91
N LEU A 813 -35.89 13.06 -0.31
CA LEU A 813 -37.01 13.83 0.24
C LEU A 813 -36.61 14.99 1.16
N PRO A 814 -35.60 14.87 2.06
CA PRO A 814 -35.19 16.00 2.90
C PRO A 814 -34.69 17.23 2.15
N TYR A 815 -34.33 17.08 0.87
CA TYR A 815 -33.83 18.16 0.02
C TYR A 815 -34.92 18.76 -0.88
N ALA A 816 -36.13 18.21 -0.86
CA ALA A 816 -37.20 18.56 -1.78
C ALA A 816 -37.59 20.06 -1.70
N PRO A 817 -37.72 20.76 -2.85
CA PRO A 817 -38.17 22.14 -2.87
C PRO A 817 -39.68 22.26 -2.56
N PRO A 818 -40.19 23.47 -2.23
CA PRO A 818 -41.59 23.64 -1.82
C PRO A 818 -42.63 23.20 -2.87
N SER A 819 -42.35 23.31 -4.16
CA SER A 819 -43.27 22.92 -5.25
C SER A 819 -42.74 21.70 -6.03
N VAL A 820 -42.24 20.70 -5.31
CA VAL A 820 -41.54 19.55 -5.91
C VAL A 820 -42.40 18.73 -6.87
N ASP A 821 -43.70 18.55 -6.59
CA ASP A 821 -44.59 17.75 -7.45
C ASP A 821 -44.71 18.35 -8.85
N VAL A 822 -44.84 19.68 -8.93
CA VAL A 822 -44.90 20.43 -10.19
C VAL A 822 -43.55 20.40 -10.91
N ILE A 823 -42.45 20.51 -10.17
CA ILE A 823 -41.09 20.42 -10.74
C ILE A 823 -40.83 19.01 -11.30
N ARG A 824 -41.25 17.97 -10.60
CA ARG A 824 -41.19 16.58 -11.07
C ARG A 824 -42.00 16.42 -12.36
N GLU A 825 -43.22 16.92 -12.39
CA GLU A 825 -44.07 16.86 -13.59
C GLU A 825 -43.40 17.57 -14.78
N LEU A 826 -42.83 18.75 -14.57
CA LEU A 826 -42.05 19.45 -15.61
C LEU A 826 -40.92 18.57 -16.16
N LEU A 827 -40.06 18.02 -15.29
CA LEU A 827 -38.95 17.17 -15.72
C LEU A 827 -39.43 15.89 -16.40
N GLN A 828 -40.54 15.30 -15.95
CA GLN A 828 -41.13 14.10 -16.54
C GLN A 828 -41.69 14.38 -17.94
N SER A 829 -42.40 15.50 -18.13
CA SER A 829 -42.98 15.90 -19.42
C SER A 829 -41.92 16.31 -20.46
N ALA A 830 -40.70 16.61 -20.01
CA ALA A 830 -39.54 16.81 -20.88
C ALA A 830 -38.93 15.51 -21.42
N LEU A 831 -39.38 14.33 -20.97
CA LEU A 831 -38.94 13.05 -21.51
C LEU A 831 -40.03 12.48 -22.44
N PRO A 832 -39.68 11.95 -23.61
CA PRO A 832 -40.67 11.36 -24.51
C PRO A 832 -41.23 10.06 -23.93
N THR A 833 -42.53 9.87 -24.06
CA THR A 833 -43.25 8.69 -23.55
C THR A 833 -43.27 7.52 -24.53
N ALA A 834 -43.08 7.78 -25.82
CA ALA A 834 -43.03 6.78 -26.89
C ALA A 834 -41.64 6.75 -27.55
N PRO A 835 -41.21 5.60 -28.10
CA PRO A 835 -39.97 5.51 -28.88
C PRO A 835 -40.06 6.30 -30.18
N SER A 836 -38.92 6.77 -30.69
CA SER A 836 -38.88 7.52 -31.94
C SER A 836 -39.24 6.66 -33.17
N PRO A 837 -39.84 7.23 -34.22
CA PRO A 837 -40.36 6.45 -35.35
C PRO A 837 -39.30 5.71 -36.19
N ILE A 838 -38.11 6.29 -36.41
CA ILE A 838 -37.10 5.74 -37.33
C ILE A 838 -36.00 4.97 -36.56
N GLY A 839 -35.33 5.65 -35.63
CA GLY A 839 -34.20 5.15 -34.85
C GLY A 839 -34.59 4.47 -33.54
N THR A 840 -35.88 4.43 -33.18
CA THR A 840 -36.41 3.84 -31.94
C THR A 840 -35.77 4.39 -30.65
N PHE A 841 -35.33 5.65 -30.68
CA PHE A 841 -34.74 6.33 -29.54
C PHE A 841 -35.77 6.50 -28.42
N HIS A 842 -35.36 6.21 -27.18
CA HIS A 842 -36.17 6.37 -25.98
C HIS A 842 -35.25 6.59 -24.75
N PRO A 843 -35.76 7.14 -23.63
CA PRO A 843 -35.02 7.18 -22.38
C PRO A 843 -34.67 5.75 -21.93
N PRO A 844 -33.44 5.49 -21.46
CA PRO A 844 -33.04 4.14 -21.08
C PRO A 844 -33.83 3.67 -19.85
N PRO A 845 -33.95 2.34 -19.61
CA PRO A 845 -34.71 1.79 -18.48
C PRO A 845 -34.25 2.28 -17.10
N SER A 846 -33.04 2.80 -16.98
CA SER A 846 -32.52 3.41 -15.76
C SER A 846 -33.13 4.77 -15.42
N PHE A 847 -33.76 5.47 -16.37
CA PHE A 847 -34.51 6.72 -16.16
C PHE A 847 -35.93 6.44 -15.68
N THR A 848 -36.05 5.83 -14.51
CA THR A 848 -37.34 5.54 -13.88
C THR A 848 -38.03 6.83 -13.39
N SER A 849 -39.35 6.78 -13.19
CA SER A 849 -40.07 7.91 -12.59
C SER A 849 -39.53 8.29 -11.21
N ASN A 850 -39.08 7.30 -10.42
CA ASN A 850 -38.45 7.53 -9.12
C ASN A 850 -37.11 8.26 -9.25
N LEU A 851 -36.29 7.96 -10.27
CA LEU A 851 -35.07 8.72 -10.55
C LEU A 851 -35.39 10.18 -10.88
N VAL A 852 -36.39 10.43 -11.72
CA VAL A 852 -36.78 11.81 -12.10
C VAL A 852 -37.31 12.57 -10.88
N ALA A 853 -38.12 11.93 -10.04
CA ALA A 853 -38.59 12.50 -8.78
C ALA A 853 -37.43 12.79 -7.80
N ALA A 854 -36.43 11.91 -7.72
CA ALA A 854 -35.24 12.13 -6.92
C ALA A 854 -34.39 13.31 -7.43
N ILE A 855 -34.26 13.46 -8.75
CA ILE A 855 -33.60 14.63 -9.37
C ILE A 855 -34.38 15.90 -9.04
N ALA A 856 -35.72 15.87 -9.10
CA ALA A 856 -36.57 17.00 -8.71
C ALA A 856 -36.36 17.40 -7.25
N ASN A 857 -36.27 16.41 -6.34
CA ASN A 857 -35.94 16.64 -4.93
C ASN A 857 -34.58 17.35 -4.79
N LEU A 858 -33.57 16.94 -5.55
CA LEU A 858 -32.20 17.45 -5.42
C LEU A 858 -31.89 18.71 -6.22
N LEU A 859 -32.82 19.18 -7.06
CA LEU A 859 -32.59 20.20 -8.09
C LEU A 859 -31.97 21.50 -7.53
N TYR A 860 -32.29 21.84 -6.29
CA TYR A 860 -31.85 23.06 -5.60
C TYR A 860 -30.89 22.79 -4.43
N ALA A 861 -30.52 21.54 -4.17
CA ALA A 861 -29.76 21.13 -2.97
C ALA A 861 -28.39 21.83 -2.85
N HIS A 862 -27.80 22.25 -3.97
CA HIS A 862 -26.48 22.90 -4.02
C HIS A 862 -26.57 24.43 -4.21
N SER A 863 -27.76 25.03 -4.09
CA SER A 863 -27.96 26.47 -4.29
C SER A 863 -27.13 27.36 -3.35
N GLN A 864 -26.87 26.89 -2.12
CA GLN A 864 -26.06 27.58 -1.11
C GLN A 864 -24.55 27.43 -1.31
N VAL A 865 -24.10 26.56 -2.22
CA VAL A 865 -22.68 26.37 -2.54
C VAL A 865 -22.19 27.57 -3.39
N PRO A 866 -20.95 28.07 -3.15
CA PRO A 866 -20.34 29.11 -3.98
C PRO A 866 -20.41 28.77 -5.47
N ARG A 867 -20.67 29.78 -6.31
CA ARG A 867 -21.00 29.60 -7.74
C ARG A 867 -19.91 28.81 -8.48
N GLU A 868 -18.65 29.03 -8.14
CA GLU A 868 -17.45 28.46 -8.75
C GLU A 868 -17.30 26.97 -8.46
N SER A 869 -17.80 26.48 -7.32
CA SER A 869 -17.66 25.09 -6.89
C SER A 869 -18.95 24.29 -6.98
N ARG A 870 -20.06 24.93 -7.39
CA ARG A 870 -21.40 24.34 -7.34
C ARG A 870 -21.56 23.12 -8.25
N SER A 871 -21.06 23.18 -9.49
CA SER A 871 -21.06 22.02 -10.41
C SER A 871 -20.26 20.85 -9.84
N ALA A 872 -19.09 21.13 -9.25
CA ALA A 872 -18.26 20.11 -8.63
C ALA A 872 -18.96 19.47 -7.41
N ALA A 873 -19.54 20.28 -6.51
CA ALA A 873 -20.29 19.78 -5.38
C ALA A 873 -21.48 18.90 -5.80
N ALA A 874 -22.21 19.31 -6.84
CA ALA A 874 -23.29 18.53 -7.43
C ALA A 874 -22.81 17.20 -8.03
N LEU A 875 -21.68 17.21 -8.74
CA LEU A 875 -21.06 16.01 -9.31
C LEU A 875 -20.65 14.99 -8.23
N HIS A 876 -20.17 15.47 -7.08
CA HIS A 876 -19.74 14.66 -5.94
C HIS A 876 -20.88 14.30 -4.96
N SER A 877 -22.10 14.77 -5.20
CA SER A 877 -23.26 14.64 -4.30
C SER A 877 -23.52 13.21 -3.84
N THR A 878 -23.27 12.22 -4.70
CA THR A 878 -23.59 10.81 -4.47
C THR A 878 -22.41 9.97 -3.99
N THR A 879 -21.19 10.50 -3.94
CA THR A 879 -19.99 9.74 -3.53
C THR A 879 -19.34 10.28 -2.28
N THR A 880 -19.20 11.60 -2.16
CA THR A 880 -18.64 12.29 -0.99
C THR A 880 -19.55 13.36 -0.42
N GLY A 881 -20.65 13.69 -1.11
CA GLY A 881 -21.63 14.70 -0.69
C GLY A 881 -22.86 14.14 0.02
N ILE A 882 -23.98 14.85 -0.15
CA ILE A 882 -25.23 14.71 0.60
C ILE A 882 -25.91 13.33 0.55
N LEU A 883 -25.59 12.49 -0.44
CA LEU A 883 -26.12 11.13 -0.59
C LEU A 883 -25.06 10.04 -0.42
N ALA A 884 -23.83 10.39 -0.02
CA ALA A 884 -22.73 9.43 0.15
C ALA A 884 -23.08 8.30 1.12
N SER A 885 -23.79 8.61 2.22
CA SER A 885 -24.21 7.66 3.26
C SER A 885 -25.37 6.75 2.86
N THR A 886 -26.00 6.98 1.71
CA THR A 886 -27.18 6.22 1.27
C THR A 886 -26.76 4.86 0.74
N ASN A 887 -26.75 3.84 1.59
CA ASN A 887 -26.29 2.47 1.27
C ASN A 887 -27.30 1.66 0.44
N CYS A 888 -28.29 2.28 -0.19
CA CYS A 888 -29.30 1.60 -1.02
C CYS A 888 -29.14 1.90 -2.52
N LEU A 889 -28.23 2.82 -2.87
CA LEU A 889 -28.07 3.28 -4.25
C LEU A 889 -27.08 2.41 -5.02
N SER A 890 -27.47 2.05 -6.24
CA SER A 890 -26.58 1.46 -7.24
C SER A 890 -25.56 2.47 -7.75
N HIS A 891 -24.45 1.97 -8.29
CA HIS A 891 -23.43 2.83 -8.89
C HIS A 891 -23.93 3.59 -10.12
N VAL A 892 -24.87 2.99 -10.85
CA VAL A 892 -25.55 3.61 -11.99
C VAL A 892 -26.37 4.81 -11.51
N GLU A 893 -27.23 4.65 -10.50
CA GLU A 893 -28.02 5.76 -9.94
C GLU A 893 -27.13 6.89 -9.42
N ARG A 894 -26.04 6.54 -8.71
CA ARG A 894 -25.07 7.52 -8.23
C ARG A 894 -24.47 8.35 -9.37
N ALA A 895 -24.09 7.69 -10.47
CA ALA A 895 -23.54 8.34 -11.65
C ALA A 895 -24.59 9.21 -12.38
N LEU A 896 -25.80 8.69 -12.58
CA LEU A 896 -26.89 9.42 -13.23
C LEU A 896 -27.22 10.72 -12.49
N ILE A 897 -27.43 10.65 -11.18
CA ILE A 897 -27.74 11.81 -10.34
C ILE A 897 -26.60 12.83 -10.36
N GLY A 898 -25.36 12.37 -10.18
CA GLY A 898 -24.18 13.24 -10.17
C GLY A 898 -24.01 14.00 -11.50
N LEU A 899 -24.18 13.32 -12.63
CA LEU A 899 -24.04 13.94 -13.95
C LEU A 899 -25.18 14.90 -14.28
N VAL A 900 -26.44 14.53 -14.00
CA VAL A 900 -27.59 15.42 -14.23
C VAL A 900 -27.47 16.70 -13.39
N LEU A 901 -27.14 16.56 -12.11
CA LEU A 901 -26.99 17.72 -11.21
C LEU A 901 -25.76 18.57 -11.55
N CYS A 902 -24.68 17.96 -12.03
CA CYS A 902 -23.51 18.70 -12.54
C CYS A 902 -23.90 19.55 -13.76
N GLU A 903 -24.57 18.97 -14.74
CA GLU A 903 -25.05 19.68 -15.95
C GLU A 903 -26.05 20.79 -15.62
N ARG A 904 -26.90 20.61 -14.60
CA ARG A 904 -27.85 21.63 -14.12
C ARG A 904 -27.16 22.96 -13.73
N TRP A 905 -25.95 22.94 -13.19
CA TRP A 905 -25.31 24.16 -12.69
C TRP A 905 -24.43 24.86 -13.72
N THR A 906 -24.07 24.21 -14.84
CA THR A 906 -23.36 24.80 -16.00
C THR A 906 -22.05 25.53 -15.70
N GLY A 907 -21.48 25.38 -14.50
CA GLY A 907 -20.18 25.95 -14.13
C GLY A 907 -19.00 25.09 -14.60
N ASP A 908 -17.87 25.73 -14.85
CA ASP A 908 -16.63 25.06 -15.27
C ASP A 908 -16.11 24.11 -14.17
N LEU A 909 -15.65 22.93 -14.59
CA LEU A 909 -15.02 21.97 -13.69
C LEU A 909 -13.50 22.18 -13.68
N ALA A 910 -12.89 22.13 -12.50
CA ALA A 910 -11.44 22.09 -12.36
C ALA A 910 -10.87 20.81 -13.01
N PRO A 911 -9.57 20.76 -13.40
CA PRO A 911 -8.99 19.61 -14.09
C PRO A 911 -9.20 18.25 -13.38
N MET A 912 -9.17 18.25 -12.05
CA MET A 912 -9.45 17.05 -11.25
C MET A 912 -10.91 16.60 -11.35
N ASP A 913 -11.86 17.53 -11.26
CA ASP A 913 -13.29 17.23 -11.37
C ASP A 913 -13.68 16.84 -12.80
N GLN A 914 -12.99 17.37 -13.82
CA GLN A 914 -13.14 16.90 -15.20
C GLN A 914 -12.70 15.44 -15.35
N ALA A 915 -11.60 15.04 -14.71
CA ALA A 915 -11.14 13.66 -14.72
C ALA A 915 -12.16 12.74 -14.02
N TYR A 916 -12.68 13.17 -12.88
CA TYR A 916 -13.73 12.47 -12.15
C TYR A 916 -15.03 12.35 -12.97
N HIS A 917 -15.49 13.45 -13.59
CA HIS A 917 -16.65 13.44 -14.50
C HIS A 917 -16.48 12.43 -15.63
N ARG A 918 -15.31 12.40 -16.29
CA ARG A 918 -15.00 11.42 -17.34
C ARG A 918 -15.03 9.98 -16.82
N GLN A 919 -14.52 9.72 -15.62
CA GLN A 919 -14.57 8.39 -15.02
C GLN A 919 -16.01 7.98 -14.68
N LEU A 920 -16.79 8.88 -14.09
CA LEU A 920 -18.20 8.63 -13.74
C LEU A 920 -19.05 8.36 -14.99
N THR A 921 -18.77 9.07 -16.08
CA THR A 921 -19.37 8.85 -17.41
C THR A 921 -19.10 7.43 -17.91
N ARG A 922 -17.90 6.89 -17.69
CA ARG A 922 -17.54 5.51 -18.11
C ARG A 922 -18.25 4.42 -17.31
N CYS A 923 -18.91 4.76 -16.20
CA CYS A 923 -19.77 3.83 -15.46
C CYS A 923 -21.15 3.64 -16.13
N LEU A 924 -21.48 4.45 -17.13
CA LEU A 924 -22.78 4.47 -17.81
C LEU A 924 -22.63 4.12 -19.30
N SER A 925 -23.73 3.70 -19.90
CA SER A 925 -23.83 3.55 -21.36
C SER A 925 -23.85 4.91 -22.07
N ALA A 926 -23.47 4.93 -23.34
CA ALA A 926 -23.51 6.14 -24.16
C ALA A 926 -24.91 6.79 -24.22
N GLN A 927 -25.96 5.95 -24.22
CA GLN A 927 -27.36 6.40 -24.13
C GLN A 927 -27.65 7.11 -22.82
N GLU A 928 -27.32 6.50 -21.67
CA GLU A 928 -27.54 7.11 -20.35
C GLU A 928 -26.83 8.44 -20.17
N VAL A 929 -25.57 8.55 -20.64
CA VAL A 929 -24.80 9.79 -20.57
C VAL A 929 -25.47 10.89 -21.38
N TRP A 930 -25.90 10.59 -22.61
CA TRP A 930 -26.57 11.57 -23.46
C TRP A 930 -27.88 12.06 -22.84
N TRP A 931 -28.69 11.16 -22.27
CA TRP A 931 -29.92 11.53 -21.57
C TRP A 931 -29.66 12.33 -20.28
N CYS A 932 -28.55 12.08 -19.59
CA CYS A 932 -28.14 12.92 -18.46
C CYS A 932 -27.85 14.36 -18.89
N GLN A 933 -27.14 14.54 -20.01
CA GLN A 933 -26.84 15.86 -20.57
C GLN A 933 -28.10 16.58 -21.03
N TYR A 934 -29.00 15.87 -21.71
CA TYR A 934 -30.28 16.43 -22.14
C TYR A 934 -31.12 16.88 -20.94
N LEU A 935 -31.40 15.97 -20.00
CA LEU A 935 -32.24 16.27 -18.84
C LEU A 935 -31.60 17.33 -17.93
N GLY A 936 -30.28 17.29 -17.74
CA GLY A 936 -29.54 18.30 -16.98
C GLY A 936 -29.70 19.71 -17.57
N ARG A 937 -29.64 19.85 -18.91
CA ARG A 937 -29.86 21.13 -19.59
C ARG A 937 -31.32 21.60 -19.54
N VAL A 938 -32.28 20.69 -19.60
CA VAL A 938 -33.70 21.03 -19.34
C VAL A 938 -33.87 21.50 -17.90
N ALA A 939 -33.20 20.85 -16.95
CA ALA A 939 -33.23 21.22 -15.55
C ALA A 939 -32.67 22.63 -15.30
N VAL A 940 -31.72 23.11 -16.13
CA VAL A 940 -31.27 24.52 -16.12
C VAL A 940 -32.44 25.46 -16.37
N ILE A 941 -33.29 25.17 -17.37
CA ILE A 941 -34.47 26.00 -17.69
C ILE A 941 -35.38 26.08 -16.47
N VAL A 942 -35.74 24.93 -15.89
CA VAL A 942 -36.63 24.88 -14.72
C VAL A 942 -36.07 25.71 -13.57
N GLY A 943 -34.79 25.54 -13.25
CA GLY A 943 -34.20 26.19 -12.11
C GLY A 943 -33.84 27.67 -12.32
N ASP A 944 -33.67 28.14 -13.55
CA ASP A 944 -33.54 29.57 -13.85
C ASP A 944 -34.90 30.28 -13.85
N VAL A 945 -35.96 29.60 -14.33
CA VAL A 945 -37.33 30.13 -14.32
C VAL A 945 -37.93 30.12 -12.91
N TYR A 946 -37.60 29.13 -12.09
CA TYR A 946 -38.07 28.99 -10.71
C TYR A 946 -36.89 28.90 -9.74
N PRO A 947 -36.14 29.99 -9.50
CA PRO A 947 -34.90 29.95 -8.70
C PRO A 947 -35.11 29.54 -7.23
N ALA A 948 -36.31 29.79 -6.69
CA ALA A 948 -36.69 29.40 -5.32
C ALA A 948 -37.35 28.01 -5.22
N GLY A 949 -37.47 27.27 -6.33
CA GLY A 949 -38.20 26.00 -6.37
C GLY A 949 -39.69 26.12 -6.02
N ARG A 950 -40.27 27.30 -6.21
CA ARG A 950 -41.69 27.61 -5.96
C ARG A 950 -42.39 27.89 -7.28
N VAL A 951 -43.49 27.18 -7.52
CA VAL A 951 -44.39 27.38 -8.65
C VAL A 951 -45.76 27.73 -8.11
N ALA A 952 -46.27 28.92 -8.45
CA ALA A 952 -47.61 29.33 -8.06
C ALA A 952 -48.67 28.64 -8.94
N GLU A 953 -49.69 28.05 -8.33
CA GLU A 953 -50.73 27.29 -9.06
C GLU A 953 -51.47 28.14 -10.11
N THR A 954 -51.77 29.39 -9.78
CA THR A 954 -52.49 30.33 -10.66
C THR A 954 -51.56 31.14 -11.58
N HIS A 955 -50.24 31.12 -11.33
CA HIS A 955 -49.24 31.93 -12.03
C HIS A 955 -48.02 31.08 -12.43
N TRP A 956 -48.26 29.91 -13.03
CA TRP A 956 -47.21 29.11 -13.64
C TRP A 956 -46.58 29.88 -14.81
N ARG A 957 -45.28 29.71 -15.05
CA ARG A 957 -44.51 30.47 -16.07
C ARG A 957 -44.22 29.65 -17.32
N ILE A 958 -43.92 28.37 -17.14
CA ILE A 958 -43.59 27.42 -18.21
C ILE A 958 -44.27 26.07 -18.01
N ARG A 959 -44.54 25.38 -19.13
CA ARG A 959 -44.85 23.94 -19.20
C ARG A 959 -44.05 23.29 -20.33
N PHE A 960 -43.74 22.01 -20.19
CA PHE A 960 -43.04 21.23 -21.21
C PHE A 960 -43.93 20.18 -21.84
N GLU A 961 -43.75 19.98 -23.13
CA GLU A 961 -44.30 18.87 -23.91
C GLU A 961 -43.19 18.35 -24.82
N THR A 962 -43.17 17.05 -25.09
CA THR A 962 -42.21 16.45 -26.02
C THR A 962 -42.91 15.71 -27.14
N GLU A 963 -42.39 15.86 -28.36
CA GLU A 963 -42.88 15.16 -29.53
C GLU A 963 -41.73 14.71 -30.44
N TRP A 964 -41.97 13.64 -31.20
CA TRP A 964 -41.06 13.17 -32.23
C TRP A 964 -41.46 13.71 -33.59
N GLU A 965 -40.51 14.29 -34.31
CA GLU A 965 -40.67 14.74 -35.69
C GLU A 965 -39.69 14.02 -36.61
N SER A 966 -40.14 13.72 -37.83
CA SER A 966 -39.27 13.24 -38.90
C SER A 966 -38.81 14.42 -39.74
N ILE A 967 -37.49 14.66 -39.77
CA ILE A 967 -36.86 15.70 -40.58
C ILE A 967 -35.96 15.10 -41.66
N VAL A 968 -35.92 15.72 -42.84
CA VAL A 968 -35.01 15.30 -43.91
C VAL A 968 -33.72 16.13 -43.84
N LYS A 969 -32.57 15.46 -43.70
CA LYS A 969 -31.26 16.15 -43.73
C LYS A 969 -30.27 15.36 -44.58
N LYS A 970 -29.60 16.03 -45.53
CA LYS A 970 -28.69 15.38 -46.50
C LYS A 970 -29.33 14.19 -47.25
N LYS A 971 -30.61 14.30 -47.61
CA LYS A 971 -31.41 13.27 -48.31
C LYS A 971 -31.74 12.01 -47.49
N GLU A 972 -31.49 11.99 -46.17
CA GLU A 972 -31.93 10.92 -45.27
C GLU A 972 -32.99 11.44 -44.29
N ALA A 973 -34.01 10.63 -44.03
CA ALA A 973 -34.97 10.89 -42.96
C ALA A 973 -34.31 10.61 -41.60
N CYS A 974 -34.48 11.52 -40.65
CA CYS A 974 -33.89 11.45 -39.32
C CYS A 974 -34.94 11.84 -38.27
N ASP A 975 -34.91 11.21 -37.11
CA ASP A 975 -35.72 11.64 -35.97
C ASP A 975 -35.16 12.91 -35.32
N LEU A 976 -36.07 13.78 -34.91
CA LEU A 976 -35.85 14.97 -34.09
C LEU A 976 -36.76 14.90 -32.86
N LEU A 977 -36.17 14.99 -31.67
CA LEU A 977 -36.91 15.21 -30.43
C LEU A 977 -37.19 16.70 -30.30
N ARG A 978 -38.46 17.10 -30.38
CA ARG A 978 -38.86 18.49 -30.16
C ARG A 978 -39.34 18.69 -28.73
N LEU A 979 -38.69 19.59 -28.00
CA LEU A 979 -39.12 20.09 -26.70
C LEU A 979 -39.93 21.36 -26.90
N LYS A 980 -41.23 21.28 -26.66
CA LYS A 980 -42.19 22.37 -26.67
C LYS A 980 -42.22 23.03 -25.29
N VAL A 981 -41.88 24.32 -25.24
CA VAL A 981 -41.88 25.13 -24.01
C VAL A 981 -43.00 26.15 -24.11
N ARG A 982 -44.14 25.83 -23.50
CA ARG A 982 -45.30 26.73 -23.44
C ARG A 982 -45.09 27.78 -22.37
N ARG A 983 -45.18 29.06 -22.72
CA ARG A 983 -45.06 30.21 -21.81
C ARG A 983 -46.44 30.72 -21.38
N ASN A 984 -46.56 31.21 -20.15
CA ASN A 984 -47.78 31.87 -19.67
C ASN A 984 -47.61 33.40 -19.65
N ASP A 985 -48.01 34.04 -20.74
CA ASP A 985 -47.78 35.48 -20.95
C ASP A 985 -48.61 36.37 -20.00
N VAL A 986 -49.74 35.85 -19.53
CA VAL A 986 -50.66 36.54 -18.61
C VAL A 986 -50.08 36.61 -17.19
N ALA A 987 -49.39 35.55 -16.74
CA ALA A 987 -48.84 35.48 -15.39
C ALA A 987 -47.50 36.21 -15.20
N VAL A 988 -46.77 36.44 -16.29
CA VAL A 988 -45.41 36.99 -16.28
C VAL A 988 -45.39 38.50 -16.56
N GLY A 989 -46.48 39.05 -17.10
CA GLY A 989 -46.53 40.45 -17.54
C GLY A 989 -45.51 40.70 -18.66
N ALA A 990 -45.61 39.97 -19.77
CA ALA A 990 -44.84 40.17 -21.02
C ALA A 990 -43.39 40.73 -20.87
N THR A 991 -42.61 40.28 -19.88
CA THR A 991 -41.23 40.76 -19.70
C THR A 991 -40.31 40.11 -20.73
N SER A 992 -39.66 40.93 -21.56
CA SER A 992 -38.62 40.51 -22.53
C SER A 992 -37.53 39.64 -21.89
N VAL A 993 -37.20 39.91 -20.63
CA VAL A 993 -36.16 39.18 -19.87
C VAL A 993 -36.43 37.67 -19.78
N LEU A 994 -37.67 37.23 -19.52
CA LEU A 994 -37.96 35.80 -19.46
C LEU A 994 -37.81 35.15 -20.85
N GLN A 995 -38.20 35.86 -21.90
CA GLN A 995 -38.06 35.39 -23.28
C GLN A 995 -36.58 35.20 -23.64
N ASP A 996 -35.74 36.17 -23.29
CA ASP A 996 -34.30 36.13 -23.54
C ASP A 996 -33.63 34.95 -22.81
N ILE A 997 -33.96 34.75 -21.53
CA ILE A 997 -33.49 33.59 -20.75
C ILE A 997 -33.92 32.28 -21.41
N LEU A 998 -35.21 32.15 -21.76
CA LEU A 998 -35.72 30.92 -22.38
C LEU A 998 -35.06 30.64 -23.72
N GLN A 999 -34.85 31.66 -24.55
CA GLN A 999 -34.17 31.54 -25.84
C GLN A 999 -32.71 31.10 -25.66
N GLU A 1000 -31.96 31.73 -24.75
CA GLU A 1000 -30.56 31.39 -24.47
C GLU A 1000 -30.42 29.94 -23.98
N ARG A 1001 -31.32 29.50 -23.10
CA ARG A 1001 -31.31 28.13 -22.55
C ARG A 1001 -31.82 27.11 -23.57
N ALA A 1002 -32.80 27.45 -24.39
CA ALA A 1002 -33.28 26.62 -25.50
C ALA A 1002 -32.12 26.27 -26.46
N GLU A 1003 -31.30 27.25 -26.85
CA GLU A 1003 -30.12 26.99 -27.69
C GLU A 1003 -29.13 26.01 -27.05
N LYS A 1004 -28.96 26.05 -25.73
CA LYS A 1004 -28.09 25.12 -25.00
C LYS A 1004 -28.66 23.70 -25.01
N VAL A 1005 -29.97 23.54 -24.89
CA VAL A 1005 -30.66 22.25 -25.04
C VAL A 1005 -30.52 21.72 -26.48
N GLU A 1006 -30.76 22.54 -27.50
CA GLU A 1006 -30.55 22.15 -28.91
C GLU A 1006 -29.11 21.77 -29.23
N LYS A 1007 -28.13 22.43 -28.60
CA LYS A 1007 -26.72 22.05 -28.73
C LYS A 1007 -26.50 20.59 -28.32
N ALA A 1008 -27.26 20.01 -27.39
CA ALA A 1008 -27.12 18.59 -27.00
C ALA A 1008 -27.39 17.64 -28.16
N GLY A 1009 -28.25 18.05 -29.11
CA GLY A 1009 -28.56 17.26 -30.29
C GLY A 1009 -27.61 17.42 -31.48
N LYS A 1010 -26.59 18.27 -31.38
CA LYS A 1010 -25.56 18.43 -32.43
C LYS A 1010 -24.58 17.25 -32.38
N ARG A 1011 -24.22 16.70 -33.56
CA ARG A 1011 -23.29 15.54 -33.69
C ARG A 1011 -21.99 15.66 -32.90
N LYS A 1012 -21.42 16.86 -32.75
CA LYS A 1012 -20.20 17.09 -31.96
C LYS A 1012 -20.34 16.81 -30.45
N ASN A 1013 -21.57 16.74 -29.96
CA ASN A 1013 -21.90 16.46 -28.56
C ASN A 1013 -22.49 15.05 -28.40
N TRP A 1014 -22.45 14.21 -29.43
CA TRP A 1014 -22.84 12.81 -29.34
C TRP A 1014 -21.79 12.02 -28.56
N VAL A 1015 -22.22 11.04 -27.79
CA VAL A 1015 -21.37 10.23 -26.91
C VAL A 1015 -21.15 8.89 -27.58
N HIS A 1016 -19.91 8.56 -27.96
CA HIS A 1016 -19.56 7.29 -28.62
C HIS A 1016 -20.56 6.88 -29.73
N GLU A 1017 -20.85 7.83 -30.63
CA GLU A 1017 -21.78 7.70 -31.77
C GLU A 1017 -23.27 7.70 -31.44
N TYR A 1018 -23.66 7.62 -30.17
CA TYR A 1018 -25.05 7.81 -29.74
C TYR A 1018 -25.38 9.28 -29.52
N GLY A 1019 -26.49 9.73 -30.11
CA GLY A 1019 -27.11 11.01 -29.77
C GLY A 1019 -28.39 11.24 -30.55
N VAL A 1020 -29.34 11.90 -29.89
CA VAL A 1020 -30.64 12.25 -30.49
C VAL A 1020 -30.59 13.70 -30.92
N ARG A 1021 -31.14 14.02 -32.10
CA ARG A 1021 -31.25 15.43 -32.52
C ARG A 1021 -32.34 16.10 -31.70
N VAL A 1022 -32.11 17.33 -31.27
CA VAL A 1022 -33.03 18.08 -30.40
C VAL A 1022 -33.36 19.42 -31.04
N GLY A 1023 -34.65 19.76 -31.08
CA GLY A 1023 -35.16 21.09 -31.40
C GLY A 1023 -35.97 21.63 -30.23
N VAL A 1024 -35.96 22.94 -30.01
CA VAL A 1024 -36.76 23.57 -28.95
C VAL A 1024 -37.70 24.59 -29.59
N SER A 1025 -38.96 24.65 -29.13
CA SER A 1025 -39.95 25.61 -29.62
C SER A 1025 -40.63 26.28 -28.45
N ILE A 1026 -40.49 27.61 -28.37
CA ILE A 1026 -41.10 28.44 -27.33
C ILE A 1026 -42.34 29.10 -27.95
N TYR A 1027 -43.50 28.95 -27.31
CA TYR A 1027 -44.77 29.51 -27.80
C TYR A 1027 -45.72 29.93 -26.69
#